data_AF-A0A6L7QG79-F1
#
_entry.id   AF-A0A6L7QG79-F1
#
_cell.length_a   1.000
_cell.length_b   1.000
_cell.length_c   1.000
_cell.angle_alpha   90.00
_cell.angle_beta   90.00
_cell.angle_gamma   90.00
#
_symmetry.space_group_name_H-M   'P 1'
#
loop_
_entity.id
_entity.type
_entity.pdbx_description
1 polymer ?
#
loop_
_entity_poly.entity_id
_entity_poly.type
_entity_poly.pdbx_seq_one_letter_code
_entity_poly.pdbx_strand_id
1 'polypeptide(L)'
;MRKIIGIVLIGWTLSAAGADPRPLRDDVQVRHVLDVSRRTMRIAKDPRDNSLYTLTATGTIYRIRIKGEDERVGETIARGVRNAEGAWTWTQFRPAEGVPAGVPIDEIRAAAEAAATRATDPIEDQIHVLDTRNNRIITPPNKEVANLDDYGIAFPRAIYFDAEGALYVVLDVEAANASGEERIATSADHKLNDTQGFDIAADGTFYIGGNSGNKVINVVRGVRDGENIEWTTVARTERIPPGTKNHPHPAIVLRPDDLFVYVNSGSRTDHGELSEEGAFAGARELPLSSAIFRVPADGEDLLIPAAEEALQASGYLYADGFRNAFDMAFAANGDLFAADNGPDSDMADEVCWVRQGLHYGFPWRMGAMDTAQRFPDYDPAADLLLLTRSDARDRGLFYNDPTYPPPPVERFADPVLNLGPDADRYRDPSTGEVRDASDEGGAAYTFTPHSSPLGLVFDVEKVLAPEFRGDGFVLRIGGDCCNLINPFNDPDEDLIHMDLEKVGDNYQARMTRIVEGFSGPIDAEIIGNKIYVIEWSGGRGLWEITLPGSSATAVEEESSSVPDGYALAQNYPNPFNSNTTIAYEVGGEGLVELTVYNAAGQKIRDLVQDRLAAGHYEVQWDGRDDRGRAVASGTYIYQLTAGNYQESRSLTLLK
;
A
#
# COMPACT_ATOMS: atom_id res chain seq x y z
N MET A 1 35.92 52.90 -32.94
CA MET A 1 34.57 52.43 -33.29
C MET A 1 34.50 50.93 -33.05
N ARG A 2 33.84 50.51 -31.97
CA ARG A 2 33.59 49.11 -31.60
C ARG A 2 32.40 48.60 -32.43
N LYS A 3 32.52 47.43 -33.07
CA LYS A 3 31.38 46.66 -33.56
C LYS A 3 31.09 45.56 -32.53
N ILE A 4 29.93 45.69 -31.91
CA ILE A 4 29.33 44.75 -30.97
C ILE A 4 28.79 43.58 -31.80
N ILE A 5 29.35 42.38 -31.61
CA ILE A 5 28.73 41.13 -32.06
C ILE A 5 28.02 40.59 -30.82
N GLY A 6 26.69 40.72 -30.80
CA GLY A 6 25.85 40.14 -29.77
C GLY A 6 25.87 38.63 -29.90
N ILE A 7 26.49 37.96 -28.93
CA ILE A 7 26.31 36.53 -28.71
C ILE A 7 24.97 36.40 -27.96
N VAL A 8 23.98 35.82 -28.62
CA VAL A 8 22.74 35.39 -28.00
C VAL A 8 23.10 34.20 -27.11
N LEU A 9 23.16 34.44 -25.79
CA LEU A 9 23.09 33.38 -24.79
C LEU A 9 21.69 32.79 -24.87
N ILE A 10 21.56 31.67 -25.58
CA ILE A 10 20.42 30.78 -25.42
C ILE A 10 20.59 30.17 -24.02
N GLY A 11 19.92 30.77 -23.04
CA GLY A 11 19.70 30.12 -21.76
C GLY A 11 18.93 28.84 -22.06
N TRP A 12 19.60 27.70 -21.92
CA TRP A 12 18.90 26.47 -21.65
C TRP A 12 18.21 26.70 -20.30
N THR A 13 16.92 27.01 -20.32
CA THR A 13 16.08 26.66 -19.19
C THR A 13 16.20 25.14 -19.10
N LEU A 14 16.96 24.66 -18.11
CA LEU A 14 16.70 23.34 -17.58
C LEU A 14 15.20 23.31 -17.30
N SER A 15 14.48 22.42 -17.98
CA SER A 15 13.25 21.89 -17.42
C SER A 15 13.60 21.49 -16.00
N ALA A 16 12.98 22.11 -15.00
CA ALA A 16 13.07 21.59 -13.65
C ALA A 16 12.61 20.11 -13.75
N ALA A 17 13.44 19.19 -13.27
CA ALA A 17 12.92 17.91 -12.81
C ALA A 17 11.84 18.24 -11.76
N GLY A 18 10.72 17.50 -11.77
CA GLY A 18 9.59 17.72 -10.87
C GLY A 18 10.07 17.93 -9.43
N ALA A 19 9.48 18.90 -8.73
CA ALA A 19 9.80 19.11 -7.33
C ALA A 19 9.43 17.86 -6.53
N ASP A 20 10.21 17.54 -5.49
CA ASP A 20 9.90 16.45 -4.57
C ASP A 20 8.48 16.61 -3.98
N PRO A 21 7.78 15.52 -3.64
CA PRO A 21 6.47 15.58 -3.03
C PRO A 21 6.50 16.41 -1.75
N ARG A 22 5.46 17.21 -1.55
CA ARG A 22 5.36 18.16 -0.44
C ARG A 22 4.09 17.95 0.37
N PRO A 23 4.17 18.06 1.71
CA PRO A 23 2.99 18.01 2.54
C PRO A 23 2.13 19.26 2.32
N LEU A 24 0.81 19.08 2.38
CA LEU A 24 -0.18 20.17 2.36
C LEU A 24 -0.58 20.63 3.76
N ARG A 25 -0.04 19.97 4.79
CA ARG A 25 -0.28 20.26 6.21
C ARG A 25 1.05 20.38 6.96
N ASP A 26 1.09 21.24 7.98
CA ASP A 26 2.30 21.49 8.78
C ASP A 26 2.68 20.33 9.71
N ASP A 27 1.72 19.45 10.01
CA ASP A 27 1.89 18.27 10.88
C ASP A 27 2.17 16.97 10.12
N VAL A 28 2.28 17.06 8.78
CA VAL A 28 2.68 15.95 7.90
C VAL A 28 4.11 16.19 7.45
N GLN A 29 4.94 15.14 7.51
CA GLN A 29 6.32 15.20 7.00
C GLN A 29 6.49 14.25 5.83
N VAL A 30 7.27 14.67 4.83
CA VAL A 30 7.61 13.85 3.66
C VAL A 30 9.11 13.72 3.59
N ARG A 31 9.59 12.49 3.40
CA ARG A 31 11.02 12.16 3.30
C ARG A 31 11.25 11.16 2.16
N HIS A 32 12.20 11.45 1.28
CA HIS A 32 12.73 10.46 0.34
C HIS A 32 13.54 9.41 1.10
N VAL A 33 13.26 8.12 0.88
CA VAL A 33 13.93 7.01 1.56
C VAL A 33 15.03 6.41 0.67
N LEU A 34 14.69 6.02 -0.55
CA LEU A 34 15.60 5.53 -1.60
C LEU A 34 14.90 5.55 -2.95
N ASP A 35 15.66 5.39 -4.04
CA ASP A 35 15.07 5.07 -5.35
C ASP A 35 14.94 3.55 -5.50
N VAL A 36 13.72 3.06 -5.72
CA VAL A 36 13.45 1.63 -5.91
C VAL A 36 13.84 1.15 -7.30
N SER A 37 13.92 -0.17 -7.43
CA SER A 37 14.23 -0.83 -8.70
C SER A 37 13.27 -0.42 -9.81
N ARG A 38 13.77 -0.43 -11.05
CA ARG A 38 12.94 -0.12 -12.22
C ARG A 38 11.77 -1.08 -12.33
N ARG A 39 10.63 -0.54 -12.74
CA ARG A 39 9.37 -1.27 -12.87
C ARG A 39 8.87 -1.85 -11.54
N THR A 40 9.20 -1.26 -10.41
CA THR A 40 8.56 -1.58 -9.13
C THR A 40 7.10 -1.17 -9.16
N MET A 41 6.18 -2.14 -9.01
CA MET A 41 4.73 -1.93 -9.11
C MET A 41 4.03 -2.01 -7.76
N ARG A 42 4.50 -2.89 -6.88
CA ARG A 42 3.81 -3.18 -5.62
C ARG A 42 4.72 -3.04 -4.42
N ILE A 43 4.13 -2.67 -3.29
CA ILE A 43 4.75 -2.67 -1.97
C ILE A 43 3.84 -3.43 -1.00
N ALA A 44 4.42 -4.19 -0.08
CA ALA A 44 3.68 -4.88 0.98
C ALA A 44 4.55 -4.98 2.24
N LYS A 45 3.93 -4.93 3.42
CA LYS A 45 4.62 -5.21 4.69
C LYS A 45 4.53 -6.69 5.07
N ASP A 46 5.58 -7.21 5.68
CA ASP A 46 5.54 -8.48 6.40
C ASP A 46 4.95 -8.23 7.80
N PRO A 47 3.75 -8.76 8.12
CA PRO A 47 3.07 -8.43 9.38
C PRO A 47 3.82 -8.88 10.65
N ARG A 48 4.83 -9.75 10.51
CA ARG A 48 5.58 -10.29 11.66
C ARG A 48 6.61 -9.31 12.21
N ASP A 49 7.20 -8.50 11.34
CA ASP A 49 8.32 -7.62 11.70
C ASP A 49 8.26 -6.22 11.05
N ASN A 50 7.20 -5.91 10.31
CA ASN A 50 7.02 -4.66 9.56
C ASN A 50 8.10 -4.39 8.51
N SER A 51 8.83 -5.42 8.05
CA SER A 51 9.72 -5.27 6.90
C SER A 51 8.91 -4.99 5.65
N LEU A 52 9.32 -4.00 4.87
CA LEU A 52 8.73 -3.72 3.58
C LEU A 52 9.36 -4.58 2.49
N TYR A 53 8.52 -5.00 1.55
CA TYR A 53 8.92 -5.70 0.35
C TYR A 53 8.31 -5.03 -0.86
N THR A 54 9.03 -5.01 -1.97
CA THR A 54 8.52 -4.53 -3.25
C THR A 54 8.52 -5.63 -4.29
N LEU A 55 7.59 -5.55 -5.24
CA LEU A 55 7.52 -6.45 -6.40
C LEU A 55 7.58 -5.62 -7.69
N THR A 56 8.51 -5.99 -8.57
CA THR A 56 8.59 -5.42 -9.92
C THR A 56 7.62 -6.10 -10.88
N ALA A 57 7.17 -5.39 -11.92
CA ALA A 57 6.33 -5.93 -13.00
C ALA A 57 6.91 -7.19 -13.68
N THR A 58 8.23 -7.34 -13.59
CA THR A 58 8.97 -8.48 -14.16
C THR A 58 9.12 -9.67 -13.20
N GLY A 59 8.49 -9.61 -12.03
CA GLY A 59 8.50 -10.67 -11.03
C GLY A 59 9.76 -10.70 -10.17
N THR A 60 10.37 -9.57 -9.82
CA THR A 60 11.46 -9.56 -8.83
C THR A 60 10.96 -9.00 -7.52
N ILE A 61 11.12 -9.76 -6.43
CA ILE A 61 10.85 -9.33 -5.06
C ILE A 61 12.12 -8.78 -4.44
N TYR A 62 12.03 -7.59 -3.88
CA TYR A 62 13.07 -7.01 -3.03
C TYR A 62 12.54 -6.82 -1.61
N ARG A 63 13.37 -7.09 -0.60
CA ARG A 63 13.19 -6.57 0.75
C ARG A 63 13.78 -5.17 0.80
N ILE A 64 13.03 -4.22 1.30
CA ILE A 64 13.51 -2.87 1.53
C ILE A 64 14.21 -2.83 2.89
N ARG A 65 15.46 -2.41 2.87
CA ARG A 65 16.20 -2.05 4.07
C ARG A 65 16.04 -0.55 4.28
N ILE A 66 15.21 -0.18 5.26
CA ILE A 66 15.11 1.20 5.72
C ILE A 66 16.01 1.34 6.94
N LYS A 67 17.07 2.13 6.81
CA LYS A 67 17.97 2.44 7.93
C LYS A 67 17.41 3.59 8.76
N GLY A 68 17.22 3.37 10.06
CA GLY A 68 16.87 4.42 11.02
C GLY A 68 18.04 5.37 11.29
N GLU A 69 17.77 6.60 11.76
CA GLU A 69 18.83 7.59 12.05
C GLU A 69 19.86 7.09 13.08
N ASP A 70 19.42 6.24 14.03
CA ASP A 70 20.24 5.67 15.10
C ASP A 70 20.99 4.38 14.71
N GLU A 71 20.68 3.79 13.55
CA GLU A 71 21.27 2.51 13.13
C GLU A 71 22.64 2.66 12.45
N ARG A 72 23.27 3.83 12.52
CA ARG A 72 24.55 4.09 11.85
C ARG A 72 25.62 3.13 12.37
N VAL A 73 26.07 2.25 11.49
CA VAL A 73 27.35 1.59 11.64
C VAL A 73 28.38 2.70 11.53
N GLY A 74 29.01 3.14 12.61
CA GLY A 74 30.20 3.99 12.52
C GLY A 74 31.35 3.32 11.75
N GLU A 75 32.58 3.81 11.90
CA GLU A 75 33.74 3.27 11.18
C GLU A 75 33.97 1.79 11.52
N THR A 76 33.65 0.92 10.55
CA THR A 76 33.95 -0.51 10.63
C THR A 76 35.23 -0.77 9.84
N ILE A 77 36.19 -1.39 10.51
CA ILE A 77 37.52 -1.68 9.96
C ILE A 77 37.78 -3.17 10.14
N ALA A 78 38.23 -3.84 9.09
CA ALA A 78 38.74 -5.20 9.21
C ALA A 78 40.25 -5.21 9.09
N ARG A 79 40.92 -5.95 9.97
CA ARG A 79 42.37 -6.13 9.99
C ARG A 79 42.73 -7.57 9.63
N GLY A 80 43.44 -7.73 8.53
CA GLY A 80 44.12 -8.94 8.13
C GLY A 80 45.54 -8.96 8.68
N VAL A 81 45.91 -10.04 9.36
CA VAL A 81 47.29 -10.32 9.82
C VAL A 81 47.66 -11.73 9.41
N ARG A 82 48.91 -11.94 8.99
CA ARG A 82 49.41 -13.29 8.66
C ARG A 82 49.75 -14.07 9.92
N ASN A 83 49.35 -15.34 9.97
CA ASN A 83 49.77 -16.27 11.02
C ASN A 83 51.19 -16.81 10.75
N ALA A 84 51.69 -17.69 11.64
CA ALA A 84 53.05 -18.24 11.55
C ALA A 84 53.29 -19.05 10.25
N GLU A 85 52.22 -19.60 9.66
CA GLU A 85 52.23 -20.34 8.40
C GLU A 85 52.07 -19.43 7.16
N GLY A 86 51.93 -18.11 7.36
CA GLY A 86 51.78 -17.12 6.29
C GLY A 86 50.35 -16.97 5.74
N ALA A 87 49.36 -17.63 6.34
CA ALA A 87 47.95 -17.50 5.99
C ALA A 87 47.33 -16.27 6.66
N TRP A 88 46.41 -15.59 5.95
CA TRP A 88 45.72 -14.43 6.47
C TRP A 88 44.65 -14.82 7.51
N THR A 89 44.61 -14.05 8.59
CA THR A 89 43.58 -14.11 9.62
C THR A 89 42.95 -12.73 9.75
N TRP A 90 41.63 -12.66 9.76
CA TRP A 90 40.89 -11.41 9.72
C TRP A 90 40.16 -11.16 11.04
N THR A 91 40.18 -9.92 11.51
CA THR A 91 39.44 -9.46 12.69
C THR A 91 38.69 -8.17 12.34
N GLN A 92 37.39 -8.12 12.62
CA GLN A 92 36.56 -6.94 12.35
C GLN A 92 36.40 -6.12 13.64
N PHE A 93 36.55 -4.80 13.54
CA PHE A 93 36.34 -3.84 14.62
C PHE A 93 35.03 -3.10 14.38
N ARG A 94 34.15 -3.13 15.38
CA ARG A 94 32.81 -2.54 15.28
C ARG A 94 32.74 -1.17 15.97
N PRO A 95 31.83 -0.29 15.53
CA PRO A 95 31.70 1.07 16.06
C PRO A 95 31.37 1.13 17.55
N ALA A 96 30.53 0.21 18.04
CA ALA A 96 30.11 0.16 19.44
C ALA A 96 31.23 -0.28 20.41
N GLU A 97 32.29 -0.90 19.89
CA GLU A 97 33.39 -1.46 20.69
C GLU A 97 34.59 -0.50 20.78
N GLY A 98 34.57 0.59 20.01
CA GLY A 98 35.68 1.52 19.86
C GLY A 98 36.85 0.93 19.05
N VAL A 99 37.74 1.80 18.57
CA VAL A 99 38.94 1.38 17.83
C VAL A 99 40.03 0.94 18.83
N PRO A 100 40.56 -0.29 18.76
CA PRO A 100 41.59 -0.75 19.69
C PRO A 100 42.88 0.09 19.64
N ALA A 101 43.58 0.16 20.77
CA ALA A 101 44.88 0.82 20.85
C ALA A 101 45.91 0.17 19.89
N GLY A 102 46.61 1.00 19.12
CA GLY A 102 47.61 0.56 18.14
C GLY A 102 47.09 0.37 16.72
N VAL A 103 45.79 0.60 16.46
CA VAL A 103 45.26 0.72 15.09
C VAL A 103 45.56 2.13 14.56
N PRO A 104 46.21 2.26 13.38
CA PRO A 104 46.57 3.56 12.79
C PRO A 104 45.36 4.24 12.14
N ILE A 105 44.41 4.69 12.98
CA ILE A 105 43.08 5.11 12.54
C ILE A 105 43.11 6.34 11.61
N ASP A 106 44.02 7.28 11.82
CA ASP A 106 44.09 8.50 11.03
C ASP A 106 44.61 8.20 9.61
N GLU A 107 45.58 7.30 9.46
CA GLU A 107 46.08 6.84 8.17
C GLU A 107 45.04 5.99 7.42
N ILE A 108 44.32 5.14 8.15
CA ILE A 108 43.22 4.34 7.62
C ILE A 108 42.11 5.25 7.08
N ARG A 109 41.74 6.30 7.82
CA ARG A 109 40.77 7.32 7.37
C ARG A 109 41.27 8.07 6.15
N ALA A 110 42.54 8.50 6.14
CA ALA A 110 43.13 9.16 4.98
C ALA A 110 43.11 8.26 3.73
N ALA A 111 43.37 6.96 3.88
CA ALA A 111 43.25 6.00 2.78
C ALA A 111 41.80 5.83 2.29
N ALA A 112 40.82 5.86 3.20
CA ALA A 112 39.39 5.80 2.87
C ALA A 112 38.88 7.07 2.18
N GLU A 113 39.31 8.25 2.63
CA GLU A 113 39.04 9.54 1.99
C GLU A 113 39.61 9.58 0.56
N ALA A 114 40.81 9.02 0.36
CA ALA A 114 41.43 8.89 -0.95
C ALA A 114 40.85 7.75 -1.82
N ALA A 115 39.92 6.95 -1.29
CA ALA A 115 39.38 5.73 -1.92
C ALA A 115 40.50 4.80 -2.44
N ALA A 116 41.53 4.58 -1.61
CA ALA A 116 42.71 3.82 -1.98
C ALA A 116 42.39 2.32 -2.16
N THR A 117 42.16 1.89 -3.39
CA THR A 117 41.92 0.46 -3.73
C THR A 117 43.22 -0.32 -3.97
N ARG A 118 44.38 0.29 -3.76
CA ARG A 118 45.69 -0.31 -3.98
C ARG A 118 46.63 0.06 -2.85
N ALA A 119 47.33 -0.93 -2.31
CA ALA A 119 48.35 -0.72 -1.29
C ALA A 119 49.51 -1.72 -1.49
N THR A 120 50.73 -1.27 -1.24
CA THR A 120 51.93 -2.12 -1.30
C THR A 120 52.21 -2.66 0.09
N ASP A 121 52.37 -3.99 0.20
CA ASP A 121 52.82 -4.66 1.42
C ASP A 121 54.27 -4.24 1.70
N PRO A 122 54.58 -3.56 2.82
CA PRO A 122 55.91 -3.04 3.10
C PRO A 122 56.91 -4.14 3.49
N ILE A 123 56.45 -5.36 3.80
CA ILE A 123 57.30 -6.50 4.17
C ILE A 123 57.71 -7.29 2.93
N GLU A 124 56.77 -7.52 2.01
CA GLU A 124 56.99 -8.34 0.81
C GLU A 124 57.24 -7.53 -0.48
N ASP A 125 57.10 -6.20 -0.44
CA ASP A 125 57.14 -5.30 -1.60
C ASP A 125 56.12 -5.71 -2.70
N GLN A 126 54.98 -6.25 -2.27
CA GLN A 126 53.94 -6.83 -3.14
C GLN A 126 52.69 -5.95 -3.15
N ILE A 127 52.23 -5.58 -4.35
CA ILE A 127 50.99 -4.80 -4.52
C ILE A 127 49.78 -5.69 -4.30
N HIS A 128 48.88 -5.23 -3.44
CA HIS A 128 47.53 -5.75 -3.25
C HIS A 128 46.50 -4.77 -3.82
N VAL A 129 45.42 -5.32 -4.36
CA VAL A 129 44.33 -4.56 -4.99
C VAL A 129 43.01 -5.01 -4.39
N LEU A 130 42.21 -4.07 -3.93
CA LEU A 130 40.82 -4.27 -3.55
C LEU A 130 39.96 -4.26 -4.82
N ASP A 131 39.37 -5.42 -5.13
CA ASP A 131 38.38 -5.58 -6.20
C ASP A 131 36.98 -5.43 -5.60
N THR A 132 36.50 -4.19 -5.51
CA THR A 132 35.21 -3.84 -4.92
C THR A 132 34.02 -4.44 -5.67
N ARG A 133 34.19 -4.84 -6.94
CA ARG A 133 33.11 -5.45 -7.75
C ARG A 133 32.85 -6.91 -7.40
N ASN A 134 33.88 -7.64 -6.96
CA ASN A 134 33.79 -9.05 -6.60
C ASN A 134 34.08 -9.29 -5.12
N ASN A 135 34.02 -8.23 -4.30
CA ASN A 135 34.26 -8.22 -2.86
C ASN A 135 35.50 -9.02 -2.40
N ARG A 136 36.66 -8.79 -3.04
CA ARG A 136 37.89 -9.55 -2.73
C ARG A 136 39.16 -8.73 -2.80
N ILE A 137 40.24 -9.27 -2.23
CA ILE A 137 41.59 -8.73 -2.35
C ILE A 137 42.42 -9.67 -3.22
N ILE A 138 43.14 -9.10 -4.19
CA ILE A 138 44.00 -9.84 -5.12
C ILE A 138 45.41 -9.27 -5.14
N THR A 139 46.39 -10.08 -5.52
CA THR A 139 47.70 -9.63 -6.01
C THR A 139 47.76 -9.79 -7.53
N PRO A 140 48.32 -8.84 -8.30
CA PRO A 140 48.46 -8.98 -9.74
C PRO A 140 49.25 -10.24 -10.16
N PRO A 141 48.90 -10.92 -11.27
CA PRO A 141 47.90 -10.49 -12.25
C PRO A 141 46.44 -10.80 -11.85
N ASN A 142 46.16 -11.75 -10.94
CA ASN A 142 44.82 -12.00 -10.37
C ASN A 142 44.82 -13.10 -9.29
N LYS A 143 45.86 -13.20 -8.45
CA LYS A 143 45.92 -14.22 -7.40
C LYS A 143 45.12 -13.76 -6.21
N GLU A 144 44.07 -14.50 -5.86
CA GLU A 144 43.22 -14.18 -4.71
C GLU A 144 44.01 -14.29 -3.39
N VAL A 145 43.81 -13.30 -2.53
CA VAL A 145 44.39 -13.20 -1.19
C VAL A 145 43.33 -13.47 -0.14
N ALA A 146 42.16 -12.85 -0.30
CA ALA A 146 41.00 -13.06 0.56
C ALA A 146 39.72 -12.74 -0.22
N ASN A 147 38.72 -13.60 -0.11
CA ASN A 147 37.33 -13.24 -0.38
C ASN A 147 36.76 -12.62 0.90
N LEU A 148 36.27 -11.38 0.81
CA LEU A 148 35.81 -10.62 1.98
C LEU A 148 34.45 -11.09 2.49
N ASP A 149 33.66 -11.76 1.65
CA ASP A 149 32.39 -12.39 2.03
C ASP A 149 32.60 -13.47 3.10
N ASP A 150 33.68 -14.25 2.99
CA ASP A 150 34.05 -15.32 3.95
C ASP A 150 34.26 -14.78 5.38
N TYR A 151 34.45 -13.46 5.53
CA TYR A 151 34.70 -12.77 6.79
C TYR A 151 33.59 -11.79 7.17
N GLY A 152 32.47 -11.76 6.44
CA GLY A 152 31.34 -10.86 6.72
C GLY A 152 31.68 -9.37 6.53
N ILE A 153 32.62 -9.05 5.63
CA ILE A 153 33.06 -7.69 5.34
C ILE A 153 32.35 -7.23 4.05
N ALA A 154 31.31 -6.41 4.19
CA ALA A 154 30.53 -5.86 3.07
C ALA A 154 30.89 -4.39 2.80
N PHE A 155 30.76 -3.95 1.55
CA PHE A 155 31.03 -2.56 1.12
C PHE A 155 32.47 -2.08 1.38
N PRO A 156 33.53 -2.83 1.02
CA PRO A 156 34.89 -2.35 1.21
C PRO A 156 35.15 -1.15 0.28
N ARG A 157 35.72 -0.08 0.84
CA ARG A 157 36.02 1.17 0.13
C ARG A 157 37.50 1.33 -0.19
N ALA A 158 38.34 1.00 0.79
CA ALA A 158 39.78 1.23 0.71
C ALA A 158 40.55 0.15 1.46
N ILE A 159 41.83 0.04 1.10
CA ILE A 159 42.81 -0.79 1.79
C ILE A 159 44.03 0.03 2.20
N TYR A 160 44.64 -0.33 3.31
CA TYR A 160 45.85 0.28 3.85
C TYR A 160 46.76 -0.78 4.48
N PHE A 161 48.07 -0.65 4.34
CA PHE A 161 49.05 -1.46 5.05
C PHE A 161 49.72 -0.62 6.15
N ASP A 162 49.77 -1.14 7.38
CA ASP A 162 50.63 -0.56 8.41
C ASP A 162 52.11 -0.98 8.21
N ALA A 163 53.00 -0.36 8.99
CA ALA A 163 54.43 -0.59 8.90
C ALA A 163 54.85 -2.03 9.26
N GLU A 164 54.00 -2.74 10.02
CA GLU A 164 54.18 -4.11 10.46
C GLU A 164 53.61 -5.14 9.46
N GLY A 165 53.00 -4.69 8.37
CA GLY A 165 52.45 -5.54 7.31
C GLY A 165 51.04 -6.06 7.57
N ALA A 166 50.30 -5.48 8.52
CA ALA A 166 48.87 -5.76 8.66
C ALA A 166 48.08 -4.97 7.60
N LEU A 167 47.12 -5.67 6.99
CA LEU A 167 46.25 -5.12 5.95
C LEU A 167 44.92 -4.71 6.55
N TYR A 168 44.58 -3.43 6.47
CA TYR A 168 43.30 -2.90 6.89
C TYR A 168 42.38 -2.73 5.68
N VAL A 169 41.13 -3.14 5.82
CA VAL A 169 40.03 -2.89 4.90
C VAL A 169 39.05 -1.96 5.60
N VAL A 170 38.75 -0.83 4.96
CA VAL A 170 37.80 0.16 5.48
C VAL A 170 36.49 0.04 4.73
N LEU A 171 35.38 0.01 5.46
CA LEU A 171 34.06 0.02 4.83
C LEU A 171 33.70 1.41 4.31
N ASP A 172 32.92 1.43 3.23
CA ASP A 172 32.15 2.60 2.86
C ASP A 172 31.02 2.75 3.88
N VAL A 173 31.25 3.57 4.90
CA VAL A 173 30.30 3.78 5.99
C VAL A 173 29.00 4.40 5.48
N GLU A 174 29.07 5.27 4.45
CA GLU A 174 27.88 5.86 3.86
C GLU A 174 27.07 4.80 3.11
N ALA A 175 27.71 4.00 2.26
CA ALA A 175 27.03 2.92 1.53
C ALA A 175 26.53 1.80 2.45
N ALA A 176 27.28 1.45 3.51
CA ALA A 176 26.87 0.44 4.48
C ALA A 176 25.66 0.87 5.34
N ASN A 177 25.46 2.19 5.48
CA ASN A 177 24.34 2.79 6.19
C ASN A 177 23.21 3.28 5.28
N ALA A 178 23.37 3.21 3.97
CA ALA A 178 22.33 3.61 3.04
C ALA A 178 21.14 2.64 3.12
N SER A 179 19.93 3.20 3.02
CA SER A 179 18.75 2.41 2.66
C SER A 179 18.98 1.74 1.31
N GLY A 180 18.36 0.57 1.09
CA GLY A 180 18.59 -0.17 -0.14
C GLY A 180 17.65 -1.34 -0.32
N GLU A 181 17.83 -2.06 -1.43
CA GLU A 181 17.02 -3.22 -1.80
C GLU A 181 17.87 -4.49 -1.73
N GLU A 182 17.37 -5.49 -1.01
CA GLU A 182 17.91 -6.84 -1.00
C GLU A 182 17.02 -7.74 -1.86
N ARG A 183 17.57 -8.37 -2.89
CA ARG A 183 16.78 -9.23 -3.78
C ARG A 183 16.46 -10.56 -3.08
N ILE A 184 15.17 -10.90 -3.01
CA ILE A 184 14.65 -12.08 -2.31
C ILE A 184 14.29 -13.21 -3.27
N ALA A 185 13.60 -12.88 -4.36
CA ALA A 185 13.16 -13.85 -5.36
C ALA A 185 12.99 -13.19 -6.73
N THR A 186 12.95 -14.00 -7.78
CA THR A 186 12.80 -13.57 -9.16
C THR A 186 11.76 -14.41 -9.89
N SER A 187 11.38 -13.97 -11.09
CA SER A 187 10.53 -14.72 -12.00
C SER A 187 11.11 -16.09 -12.40
N ALA A 188 12.42 -16.28 -12.27
CA ALA A 188 13.04 -17.58 -12.45
C ALA A 188 12.62 -18.58 -11.35
N ASP A 189 12.26 -18.10 -10.16
CA ASP A 189 11.85 -18.90 -9.02
C ASP A 189 10.35 -19.24 -9.13
N HIS A 190 9.50 -18.22 -9.16
CA HIS A 190 8.04 -18.35 -9.11
C HIS A 190 7.32 -18.41 -10.47
N LYS A 191 8.07 -18.31 -11.58
CA LYS A 191 7.59 -18.48 -12.97
C LYS A 191 6.61 -17.42 -13.51
N LEU A 192 6.44 -16.28 -12.83
CA LEU A 192 5.63 -15.16 -13.32
C LEU A 192 6.51 -13.99 -13.73
N ASN A 193 6.37 -13.48 -14.96
CA ASN A 193 7.17 -12.38 -15.51
C ASN A 193 6.34 -11.14 -15.93
N ASP A 194 5.04 -11.18 -15.63
CA ASP A 194 4.07 -10.09 -15.77
C ASP A 194 3.23 -10.10 -14.48
N THR A 195 3.75 -9.46 -13.44
CA THR A 195 3.21 -9.50 -12.07
C THR A 195 2.63 -8.17 -11.68
N GLN A 196 1.43 -8.17 -11.09
CA GLN A 196 0.66 -6.96 -10.83
C GLN A 196 -0.11 -7.00 -9.51
N GLY A 197 -0.04 -8.09 -8.74
CA GLY A 197 -0.55 -8.17 -7.38
C GLY A 197 0.50 -8.76 -6.45
N PHE A 198 0.58 -8.26 -5.22
CA PHE A 198 1.54 -8.71 -4.22
C PHE A 198 0.95 -8.51 -2.83
N ASP A 199 1.05 -9.52 -1.97
CA ASP A 199 0.62 -9.42 -0.57
C ASP A 199 1.39 -10.45 0.29
N ILE A 200 1.40 -10.27 1.61
CA ILE A 200 2.12 -11.11 2.56
C ILE A 200 1.19 -11.51 3.69
N ALA A 201 1.00 -12.82 3.87
CA ALA A 201 0.17 -13.37 4.94
C ALA A 201 0.80 -13.14 6.33
N ALA A 202 0.02 -13.31 7.39
CA ALA A 202 0.48 -13.12 8.78
C ALA A 202 1.63 -14.06 9.17
N ASP A 203 1.76 -15.21 8.51
CA ASP A 203 2.87 -16.15 8.70
C ASP A 203 4.13 -15.82 7.87
N GLY A 204 4.05 -14.79 7.01
CA GLY A 204 5.10 -14.33 6.11
C GLY A 204 5.16 -15.04 4.76
N THR A 205 4.13 -15.82 4.41
CA THR A 205 3.99 -16.40 3.08
C THR A 205 3.73 -15.29 2.06
N PHE A 206 4.53 -15.25 0.99
CA PHE A 206 4.33 -14.32 -0.11
C PHE A 206 3.20 -14.80 -1.03
N TYR A 207 2.35 -13.90 -1.50
CA TYR A 207 1.39 -14.15 -2.57
C TYR A 207 1.66 -13.20 -3.74
N ILE A 208 1.63 -13.72 -4.96
CA ILE A 208 1.83 -12.94 -6.19
C ILE A 208 0.69 -13.23 -7.17
N GLY A 209 0.06 -12.16 -7.66
CA GLY A 209 -0.84 -12.17 -8.80
C GLY A 209 -0.10 -11.81 -10.08
N GLY A 210 -0.24 -12.62 -11.12
CA GLY A 210 0.42 -12.35 -12.40
C GLY A 210 -0.13 -13.11 -13.59
N ASN A 211 0.14 -12.59 -14.78
CA ASN A 211 -0.28 -13.18 -16.04
C ASN A 211 0.78 -14.14 -16.59
N SER A 212 0.34 -15.20 -17.26
CA SER A 212 1.21 -16.12 -18.00
C SER A 212 0.64 -16.49 -19.38
N GLY A 213 1.55 -16.83 -20.31
CA GLY A 213 1.29 -17.62 -21.53
C GLY A 213 -0.01 -17.36 -22.32
N ASN A 214 -0.23 -16.15 -22.86
CA ASN A 214 -1.47 -15.72 -23.52
C ASN A 214 -2.69 -15.63 -22.58
N LYS A 215 -2.59 -14.83 -21.51
CA LYS A 215 -3.73 -14.23 -20.78
C LYS A 215 -4.45 -15.19 -19.81
N VAL A 216 -3.65 -15.97 -19.07
CA VAL A 216 -4.11 -16.67 -17.88
C VAL A 216 -3.65 -15.89 -16.66
N ILE A 217 -4.57 -15.58 -15.75
CA ILE A 217 -4.24 -15.02 -14.44
C ILE A 217 -3.83 -16.17 -13.51
N ASN A 218 -2.77 -15.97 -12.75
CA ASN A 218 -2.23 -16.94 -11.81
C ASN A 218 -2.06 -16.25 -10.46
N VAL A 219 -2.36 -16.99 -9.40
CA VAL A 219 -1.95 -16.68 -8.04
C VAL A 219 -0.94 -17.73 -7.63
N VAL A 220 0.26 -17.30 -7.25
CA VAL A 220 1.30 -18.19 -6.70
C VAL A 220 1.61 -17.77 -5.27
N ARG A 221 1.87 -18.76 -4.40
CA ARG A 221 2.34 -18.53 -3.04
C ARG A 221 3.78 -19.01 -2.86
N GLY A 222 4.57 -18.28 -2.08
CA GLY A 222 5.94 -18.59 -1.73
C GLY A 222 6.09 -18.76 -0.23
N VAL A 223 6.22 -20.00 0.23
CA VAL A 223 6.40 -20.33 1.65
C VAL A 223 7.89 -20.46 1.94
N ARG A 224 8.38 -19.78 2.99
CA ARG A 224 9.80 -19.85 3.37
C ARG A 224 10.12 -21.19 4.04
N ASP A 225 11.18 -21.84 3.58
CA ASP A 225 11.82 -23.00 4.21
C ASP A 225 13.31 -22.70 4.43
N GLY A 226 13.64 -22.19 5.61
CA GLY A 226 14.97 -21.65 5.91
C GLY A 226 15.32 -20.46 5.02
N GLU A 227 16.40 -20.56 4.25
CA GLU A 227 16.82 -19.55 3.26
C GLU A 227 16.11 -19.73 1.89
N ASN A 228 15.43 -20.85 1.67
CA ASN A 228 14.73 -21.13 0.43
C ASN A 228 13.27 -20.68 0.50
N ILE A 229 12.66 -20.48 -0.67
CA ILE A 229 11.23 -20.23 -0.80
C ILE A 229 10.65 -21.30 -1.72
N GLU A 230 9.69 -22.08 -1.20
CA GLU A 230 8.93 -23.04 -1.98
C GLU A 230 7.73 -22.36 -2.63
N TRP A 231 7.69 -22.38 -3.96
CA TRP A 231 6.66 -21.72 -4.76
C TRP A 231 5.63 -22.72 -5.27
N THR A 232 4.35 -22.43 -5.00
CA THR A 232 3.21 -23.26 -5.42
C THR A 232 2.14 -22.40 -6.10
N THR A 233 1.54 -22.89 -7.19
CA THR A 233 0.36 -22.25 -7.79
C THR A 233 -0.85 -22.49 -6.90
N VAL A 234 -1.49 -21.42 -6.44
CA VAL A 234 -2.73 -21.46 -5.65
C VAL A 234 -3.92 -21.66 -6.58
N ALA A 235 -4.05 -20.77 -7.57
CA ALA A 235 -5.14 -20.78 -8.53
C ALA A 235 -4.69 -20.22 -9.87
N ARG A 236 -5.40 -20.60 -10.94
CA ARG A 236 -5.28 -20.02 -12.27
C ARG A 236 -6.63 -19.94 -12.95
N THR A 237 -6.81 -18.95 -13.80
CA THR A 237 -7.98 -18.89 -14.67
C THR A 237 -7.81 -19.81 -15.87
N GLU A 238 -8.91 -20.22 -16.48
CA GLU A 238 -8.88 -20.52 -17.90
C GLU A 238 -8.45 -19.27 -18.70
N ARG A 239 -8.10 -19.45 -19.97
CA ARG A 239 -7.63 -18.37 -20.82
C ARG A 239 -8.68 -17.25 -20.91
N ILE A 240 -8.29 -16.03 -20.57
CA ILE A 240 -9.11 -14.83 -20.77
C ILE A 240 -8.75 -14.20 -22.12
N PRO A 241 -9.67 -14.15 -23.10
CA PRO A 241 -9.38 -13.52 -24.38
C PRO A 241 -8.96 -12.04 -24.27
N PRO A 242 -8.16 -11.50 -25.24
CA PRO A 242 -7.99 -10.05 -25.36
C PRO A 242 -9.28 -9.36 -25.78
N GLY A 243 -9.31 -8.05 -25.57
CA GLY A 243 -10.20 -7.15 -26.29
C GLY A 243 -9.49 -5.88 -26.76
N THR A 244 -10.27 -4.88 -27.12
CA THR A 244 -9.86 -3.55 -27.61
C THR A 244 -9.01 -2.76 -26.64
N LYS A 245 -9.21 -2.99 -25.34
CA LYS A 245 -8.31 -2.59 -24.25
C LYS A 245 -7.76 -3.84 -23.59
N ASN A 246 -6.54 -3.78 -23.08
CA ASN A 246 -5.94 -4.91 -22.40
C ASN A 246 -5.50 -4.46 -21.00
N HIS A 247 -6.45 -4.53 -20.04
CA HIS A 247 -6.20 -4.34 -18.61
C HIS A 247 -6.25 -5.68 -17.85
N PRO A 248 -5.43 -6.70 -18.18
CA PRO A 248 -5.35 -7.90 -17.37
C PRO A 248 -4.59 -7.57 -16.10
N HIS A 249 -5.30 -7.04 -15.10
CA HIS A 249 -4.71 -6.54 -13.86
C HIS A 249 -4.98 -7.48 -12.69
N PRO A 250 -4.13 -8.52 -12.48
CA PRO A 250 -4.25 -9.46 -11.37
C PRO A 250 -3.78 -8.85 -10.05
N ALA A 251 -4.36 -7.70 -9.66
CA ALA A 251 -4.27 -7.21 -8.29
C ALA A 251 -4.82 -8.26 -7.35
N ILE A 252 -4.15 -8.42 -6.20
CA ILE A 252 -4.58 -9.33 -5.16
C ILE A 252 -4.62 -8.63 -3.82
N VAL A 253 -5.45 -9.15 -2.93
CA VAL A 253 -5.39 -8.84 -1.50
C VAL A 253 -5.80 -10.08 -0.70
N LEU A 254 -5.09 -10.35 0.38
CA LEU A 254 -5.42 -11.37 1.36
C LEU A 254 -6.51 -10.87 2.28
N ARG A 255 -7.42 -11.77 2.65
CA ARG A 255 -8.33 -11.50 3.76
C ARG A 255 -7.52 -11.38 5.06
N PRO A 256 -7.90 -10.53 6.03
CA PRO A 256 -7.16 -10.41 7.29
C PRO A 256 -7.01 -11.69 8.12
N ASP A 257 -7.79 -12.74 7.85
CA ASP A 257 -7.66 -14.06 8.48
C ASP A 257 -6.88 -15.07 7.63
N ASP A 258 -6.25 -14.63 6.54
CA ASP A 258 -5.47 -15.39 5.56
C ASP A 258 -6.22 -16.57 4.91
N LEU A 259 -7.54 -16.69 5.07
CA LEU A 259 -8.30 -17.82 4.53
C LEU A 259 -8.51 -17.72 3.02
N PHE A 260 -8.52 -16.50 2.47
CA PHE A 260 -8.85 -16.25 1.08
C PHE A 260 -7.94 -15.21 0.45
N VAL A 261 -7.61 -15.43 -0.82
CA VAL A 261 -7.03 -14.42 -1.72
C VAL A 261 -8.15 -13.91 -2.63
N TYR A 262 -8.28 -12.58 -2.71
CA TYR A 262 -9.12 -11.92 -3.69
C TYR A 262 -8.28 -11.51 -4.89
N VAL A 263 -8.81 -11.65 -6.10
CA VAL A 263 -8.06 -11.45 -7.34
C VAL A 263 -8.93 -10.69 -8.34
N ASN A 264 -8.49 -9.51 -8.77
CA ASN A 264 -9.12 -8.80 -9.87
C ASN A 264 -8.69 -9.43 -11.22
N SER A 265 -9.60 -9.44 -12.20
CA SER A 265 -9.30 -9.90 -13.55
C SER A 265 -9.13 -8.80 -14.60
N GLY A 266 -9.67 -7.62 -14.28
CA GLY A 266 -9.77 -6.45 -15.14
C GLY A 266 -10.58 -6.68 -16.42
N SER A 267 -10.96 -5.59 -17.08
CA SER A 267 -11.77 -5.59 -18.29
C SER A 267 -10.94 -5.89 -19.54
N ARG A 268 -11.64 -6.19 -20.64
CA ARG A 268 -11.06 -6.31 -21.99
C ARG A 268 -11.56 -5.22 -22.93
N THR A 269 -12.41 -4.34 -22.44
CA THR A 269 -13.03 -3.24 -23.16
C THR A 269 -12.85 -1.94 -22.38
N ASP A 270 -13.01 -0.82 -23.09
CA ASP A 270 -13.05 0.49 -22.47
C ASP A 270 -14.39 0.78 -21.82
N HIS A 271 -15.49 0.44 -22.51
CA HIS A 271 -16.88 0.71 -22.13
C HIS A 271 -17.84 -0.36 -22.70
N GLY A 272 -17.36 -1.58 -22.88
CA GLY A 272 -18.15 -2.71 -23.38
C GLY A 272 -18.28 -2.77 -24.90
N GLU A 273 -17.43 -2.05 -25.65
CA GLU A 273 -17.38 -2.10 -27.10
C GLU A 273 -16.99 -3.49 -27.62
N LEU A 274 -17.34 -3.76 -28.89
CA LEU A 274 -16.94 -5.00 -29.56
C LEU A 274 -15.42 -5.01 -29.82
N SER A 275 -14.77 -6.10 -29.43
CA SER A 275 -13.38 -6.39 -29.75
C SER A 275 -13.15 -6.45 -31.26
N GLU A 276 -12.03 -5.88 -31.72
CA GLU A 276 -11.52 -6.00 -33.09
C GLU A 276 -10.41 -7.07 -33.19
N GLU A 277 -10.08 -7.73 -32.08
CA GLU A 277 -8.86 -8.54 -31.92
C GLU A 277 -9.01 -9.99 -32.42
N GLY A 278 -8.54 -10.24 -33.63
CA GLY A 278 -8.26 -11.59 -34.16
C GLY A 278 -9.45 -12.55 -34.06
N ALA A 279 -9.24 -13.70 -33.41
CA ALA A 279 -10.26 -14.75 -33.26
C ALA A 279 -11.42 -14.38 -32.32
N PHE A 280 -11.34 -13.23 -31.63
CA PHE A 280 -12.34 -12.73 -30.71
C PHE A 280 -13.02 -11.46 -31.23
N ALA A 281 -12.83 -11.15 -32.52
CA ALA A 281 -13.54 -10.06 -33.16
C ALA A 281 -15.07 -10.24 -32.97
N GLY A 282 -15.73 -9.22 -32.42
CA GLY A 282 -17.14 -9.24 -32.06
C GLY A 282 -17.46 -9.78 -30.66
N ALA A 283 -16.46 -10.13 -29.84
CA ALA A 283 -16.67 -10.39 -28.42
C ALA A 283 -16.69 -9.09 -27.60
N ARG A 284 -17.35 -9.09 -26.44
CA ARG A 284 -17.30 -8.02 -25.44
C ARG A 284 -16.59 -8.53 -24.18
N GLU A 285 -16.98 -8.04 -23.01
CA GLU A 285 -16.69 -8.68 -21.73
C GLU A 285 -17.21 -10.13 -21.72
N LEU A 286 -16.43 -10.99 -21.07
CA LEU A 286 -16.68 -12.42 -20.88
C LEU A 286 -16.71 -12.70 -19.37
N PRO A 287 -17.24 -13.85 -18.91
CA PRO A 287 -17.41 -14.09 -17.47
C PRO A 287 -16.16 -13.99 -16.60
N LEU A 288 -14.96 -14.17 -17.19
CA LEU A 288 -13.71 -14.01 -16.47
C LEU A 288 -13.11 -12.60 -16.54
N SER A 289 -13.66 -11.70 -17.34
CA SER A 289 -13.23 -10.31 -17.37
C SER A 289 -14.15 -9.46 -16.48
N SER A 290 -13.65 -8.32 -16.02
CA SER A 290 -14.40 -7.39 -15.16
C SER A 290 -14.82 -7.92 -13.78
N ALA A 291 -14.15 -8.96 -13.27
CA ALA A 291 -14.58 -9.68 -12.07
C ALA A 291 -13.51 -9.67 -10.97
N ILE A 292 -13.99 -9.76 -9.72
CA ILE A 292 -13.17 -10.11 -8.56
C ILE A 292 -13.50 -11.57 -8.18
N PHE A 293 -12.47 -12.40 -8.14
CA PHE A 293 -12.54 -13.77 -7.67
C PHE A 293 -12.11 -13.87 -6.21
N ARG A 294 -12.63 -14.86 -5.49
CA ARG A 294 -12.18 -15.25 -4.15
C ARG A 294 -11.82 -16.74 -4.17
N VAL A 295 -10.56 -17.05 -3.91
CA VAL A 295 -10.04 -18.43 -3.86
C VAL A 295 -9.45 -18.72 -2.48
N PRO A 296 -9.52 -19.97 -1.99
CA PRO A 296 -8.81 -20.36 -0.77
C PRO A 296 -7.31 -20.07 -0.89
N ALA A 297 -6.72 -19.42 0.11
CA ALA A 297 -5.29 -19.09 0.09
C ALA A 297 -4.40 -20.35 0.16
N ASP A 298 -4.91 -21.39 0.82
CA ASP A 298 -4.30 -22.71 0.90
C ASP A 298 -4.50 -23.57 -0.36
N GLY A 299 -5.19 -23.06 -1.39
CA GLY A 299 -5.45 -23.77 -2.65
C GLY A 299 -4.20 -24.31 -3.36
N GLU A 300 -4.38 -25.35 -4.15
CA GLU A 300 -3.32 -25.99 -4.95
C GLU A 300 -3.81 -26.23 -6.38
N ASP A 301 -3.24 -25.48 -7.34
CA ASP A 301 -3.55 -25.51 -8.78
C ASP A 301 -5.05 -25.47 -9.10
N LEU A 302 -5.81 -24.66 -8.35
CA LEU A 302 -7.25 -24.49 -8.57
C LEU A 302 -7.50 -23.87 -9.95
N LEU A 303 -8.46 -24.41 -10.71
CA LEU A 303 -8.87 -23.85 -12.00
C LEU A 303 -10.16 -23.02 -11.86
N ILE A 304 -10.09 -21.74 -12.20
CA ILE A 304 -11.24 -20.83 -12.30
C ILE A 304 -11.79 -20.92 -13.74
N PRO A 305 -12.98 -21.50 -13.95
CA PRO A 305 -13.48 -21.82 -15.29
C PRO A 305 -14.02 -20.59 -16.04
N ALA A 306 -13.93 -20.59 -17.38
CA ALA A 306 -14.37 -19.47 -18.22
C ALA A 306 -15.87 -19.46 -18.52
N ALA A 307 -16.52 -20.62 -18.49
CA ALA A 307 -17.94 -20.74 -18.76
C ALA A 307 -18.75 -20.19 -17.57
N GLU A 308 -19.72 -19.33 -17.84
CA GLU A 308 -20.50 -18.62 -16.81
C GLU A 308 -21.15 -19.55 -15.78
N GLU A 309 -21.85 -20.60 -16.24
CA GLU A 309 -22.53 -21.52 -15.32
C GLU A 309 -21.53 -22.30 -14.44
N ALA A 310 -20.36 -22.65 -15.02
CA ALA A 310 -19.31 -23.33 -14.28
C ALA A 310 -18.62 -22.40 -13.27
N LEU A 311 -18.41 -21.13 -13.65
CA LEU A 311 -17.83 -20.11 -12.79
C LEU A 311 -18.74 -19.82 -11.59
N GLN A 312 -20.04 -19.64 -11.82
CA GLN A 312 -21.02 -19.49 -10.75
C GLN A 312 -21.07 -20.72 -9.84
N ALA A 313 -21.10 -21.94 -10.43
CA ALA A 313 -21.11 -23.18 -9.66
C ALA A 313 -19.82 -23.45 -8.87
N SER A 314 -18.68 -22.88 -9.31
CA SER A 314 -17.40 -23.02 -8.61
C SER A 314 -17.36 -22.29 -7.26
N GLY A 315 -18.18 -21.24 -7.10
CA GLY A 315 -18.16 -20.37 -5.93
C GLY A 315 -16.97 -19.39 -5.87
N TYR A 316 -16.14 -19.33 -6.91
CA TYR A 316 -14.99 -18.42 -6.98
C TYR A 316 -15.37 -17.00 -7.38
N LEU A 317 -16.45 -16.78 -8.13
CA LEU A 317 -16.92 -15.43 -8.46
C LEU A 317 -17.40 -14.73 -7.18
N TYR A 318 -16.70 -13.66 -6.78
CA TYR A 318 -17.03 -12.89 -5.59
C TYR A 318 -17.88 -11.68 -5.94
N ALA A 319 -17.44 -10.84 -6.88
CA ALA A 319 -18.16 -9.65 -7.33
C ALA A 319 -17.84 -9.37 -8.81
N ASP A 320 -18.68 -8.60 -9.48
CA ASP A 320 -18.60 -8.36 -10.93
C ASP A 320 -18.81 -6.88 -11.28
N GLY A 321 -18.45 -6.48 -12.51
CA GLY A 321 -18.69 -5.15 -13.04
C GLY A 321 -17.67 -4.09 -12.63
N PHE A 322 -16.39 -4.47 -12.59
CA PHE A 322 -15.25 -3.57 -12.41
C PHE A 322 -14.48 -3.37 -13.72
N ARG A 323 -14.03 -2.16 -14.06
CA ARG A 323 -13.24 -1.98 -15.29
C ARG A 323 -11.79 -2.37 -15.07
N ASN A 324 -11.11 -1.66 -14.18
CA ASN A 324 -9.75 -1.89 -13.78
C ASN A 324 -9.59 -1.55 -12.29
N ALA A 325 -10.14 -2.43 -11.43
CA ALA A 325 -9.91 -2.41 -9.99
C ALA A 325 -8.41 -2.61 -9.70
N PHE A 326 -7.64 -1.52 -9.79
CA PHE A 326 -6.19 -1.54 -9.80
C PHE A 326 -5.65 -1.96 -8.44
N ASP A 327 -6.31 -1.52 -7.37
CA ASP A 327 -5.92 -1.89 -6.03
C ASP A 327 -7.12 -2.22 -5.14
N MET A 328 -6.88 -3.05 -4.14
CA MET A 328 -7.89 -3.52 -3.20
C MET A 328 -7.31 -3.58 -1.79
N ALA A 329 -8.08 -3.13 -0.80
CA ALA A 329 -7.65 -3.21 0.59
C ALA A 329 -8.82 -3.45 1.54
N PHE A 330 -8.54 -4.13 2.64
CA PHE A 330 -9.49 -4.30 3.74
C PHE A 330 -9.35 -3.15 4.73
N ALA A 331 -10.47 -2.52 5.07
CA ALA A 331 -10.55 -1.61 6.21
C ALA A 331 -10.51 -2.39 7.54
N ALA A 332 -10.22 -1.69 8.64
CA ALA A 332 -10.10 -2.28 9.98
C ALA A 332 -11.36 -3.04 10.45
N ASN A 333 -12.53 -2.75 9.88
CA ASN A 333 -13.80 -3.40 10.17
C ASN A 333 -14.07 -4.66 9.31
N GLY A 334 -13.15 -5.02 8.41
CA GLY A 334 -13.26 -6.17 7.51
C GLY A 334 -14.02 -5.90 6.21
N ASP A 335 -14.44 -4.66 5.95
CA ASP A 335 -15.02 -4.28 4.66
C ASP A 335 -13.90 -4.18 3.59
N LEU A 336 -14.13 -4.81 2.43
CA LEU A 336 -13.22 -4.77 1.28
C LEU A 336 -13.54 -3.56 0.40
N PHE A 337 -12.51 -2.80 0.03
CA PHE A 337 -12.62 -1.71 -0.93
C PHE A 337 -11.77 -1.99 -2.17
N ALA A 338 -12.21 -1.47 -3.32
CA ALA A 338 -11.47 -1.52 -4.58
C ALA A 338 -11.42 -0.14 -5.22
N ALA A 339 -10.24 0.30 -5.64
CA ALA A 339 -10.02 1.48 -6.46
C ALA A 339 -10.08 1.12 -7.94
N ASP A 340 -11.07 1.62 -8.68
CA ASP A 340 -11.39 1.22 -10.05
C ASP A 340 -11.23 2.40 -11.03
N ASN A 341 -10.45 2.18 -12.10
CA ASN A 341 -10.22 3.21 -13.10
C ASN A 341 -11.34 3.25 -14.16
N GLY A 342 -11.91 4.43 -14.35
CA GLY A 342 -12.97 4.77 -15.29
C GLY A 342 -12.54 4.72 -16.77
N PRO A 343 -13.52 4.83 -17.68
CA PRO A 343 -13.33 4.70 -19.13
C PRO A 343 -12.59 5.89 -19.75
N ASP A 344 -12.30 5.81 -21.05
CA ASP A 344 -11.70 6.90 -21.84
C ASP A 344 -12.67 8.09 -22.05
N SER A 345 -13.94 7.97 -21.68
CA SER A 345 -14.91 9.07 -21.60
C SER A 345 -14.81 9.80 -20.25
N ASP A 346 -15.32 11.02 -20.17
CA ASP A 346 -15.28 11.88 -18.99
C ASP A 346 -16.25 11.43 -17.86
N MET A 347 -16.31 10.12 -17.60
CA MET A 347 -17.00 9.49 -16.48
C MET A 347 -16.05 9.31 -15.30
N ALA A 348 -16.58 9.30 -14.08
CA ALA A 348 -15.77 9.27 -12.86
C ALA A 348 -14.94 7.99 -12.72
N ASP A 349 -13.78 8.13 -12.09
CA ASP A 349 -13.08 6.99 -11.47
C ASP A 349 -13.72 6.66 -10.11
N GLU A 350 -13.55 5.42 -9.64
CA GLU A 350 -14.29 4.90 -8.50
C GLU A 350 -13.43 4.34 -7.37
N VAL A 351 -13.97 4.40 -6.16
CA VAL A 351 -13.66 3.49 -5.05
C VAL A 351 -14.97 2.87 -4.60
N CYS A 352 -14.99 1.55 -4.45
CA CYS A 352 -16.19 0.75 -4.24
C CYS A 352 -16.07 -0.10 -2.98
N TRP A 353 -17.09 -0.12 -2.13
CA TRP A 353 -17.22 -1.12 -1.06
C TRP A 353 -17.67 -2.46 -1.66
N VAL A 354 -16.70 -3.37 -1.85
CA VAL A 354 -16.84 -4.66 -2.54
C VAL A 354 -17.55 -5.70 -1.67
N ARG A 355 -18.64 -6.26 -2.19
CA ARG A 355 -19.52 -7.20 -1.49
C ARG A 355 -19.86 -8.37 -2.38
N GLN A 356 -19.94 -9.54 -1.75
CA GLN A 356 -20.21 -10.79 -2.45
C GLN A 356 -21.55 -10.73 -3.20
N GLY A 357 -21.55 -11.14 -4.46
CA GLY A 357 -22.73 -11.30 -5.31
C GLY A 357 -23.30 -9.99 -5.84
N LEU A 358 -22.65 -8.84 -5.58
CA LEU A 358 -23.06 -7.56 -6.17
C LEU A 358 -22.34 -7.31 -7.49
N HIS A 359 -22.98 -6.48 -8.32
CA HIS A 359 -22.48 -6.02 -9.59
C HIS A 359 -22.30 -4.49 -9.56
N TYR A 360 -21.13 -3.99 -9.95
CA TYR A 360 -20.73 -2.59 -9.72
C TYR A 360 -21.04 -1.65 -10.89
N GLY A 361 -21.32 -2.21 -12.07
CA GLY A 361 -22.02 -1.50 -13.15
C GLY A 361 -21.32 -1.64 -14.49
N PHE A 362 -20.00 -1.77 -14.50
CA PHE A 362 -19.26 -1.88 -15.75
C PHE A 362 -19.69 -3.13 -16.55
N PRO A 363 -19.82 -3.05 -17.89
CA PRO A 363 -19.66 -1.87 -18.72
C PRO A 363 -20.97 -1.07 -18.94
N TRP A 364 -22.07 -1.39 -18.27
CA TRP A 364 -23.36 -0.70 -18.45
C TRP A 364 -23.46 0.66 -17.78
N ARG A 365 -22.73 0.87 -16.68
CA ARG A 365 -22.70 2.09 -15.88
C ARG A 365 -21.31 2.28 -15.29
N MET A 366 -20.84 3.53 -15.26
CA MET A 366 -19.63 3.96 -14.55
C MET A 366 -19.95 5.25 -13.79
N GLY A 367 -19.57 5.31 -12.52
CA GLY A 367 -20.07 6.26 -11.56
C GLY A 367 -21.60 6.20 -11.47
N ALA A 368 -22.22 7.35 -11.67
CA ALA A 368 -23.68 7.48 -11.77
C ALA A 368 -24.18 7.59 -13.22
N MET A 369 -23.32 7.37 -14.22
CA MET A 369 -23.67 7.56 -15.63
C MET A 369 -23.79 6.24 -16.37
N ASP A 370 -24.92 6.06 -17.07
CA ASP A 370 -25.11 4.93 -17.96
C ASP A 370 -24.21 5.05 -19.20
N THR A 371 -23.67 3.93 -19.65
CA THR A 371 -22.89 3.86 -20.89
C THR A 371 -23.79 4.18 -22.09
N ALA A 372 -23.53 5.33 -22.72
CA ALA A 372 -24.45 5.92 -23.69
C ALA A 372 -24.66 5.05 -24.96
N GLN A 373 -23.65 4.26 -25.34
CA GLN A 373 -23.64 3.38 -26.51
C GLN A 373 -24.84 2.42 -26.60
N ARG A 374 -25.46 2.06 -25.47
CA ARG A 374 -26.64 1.18 -25.42
C ARG A 374 -27.94 1.84 -25.89
N PHE A 375 -28.01 3.17 -25.97
CA PHE A 375 -29.26 3.89 -26.23
C PHE A 375 -29.47 4.11 -27.73
N PRO A 376 -30.66 3.82 -28.29
CA PRO A 376 -30.91 3.90 -29.75
C PRO A 376 -30.75 5.29 -30.39
N ASP A 377 -30.79 6.35 -29.59
CA ASP A 377 -30.64 7.74 -30.01
C ASP A 377 -29.26 8.33 -29.69
N TYR A 378 -28.32 7.51 -29.21
CA TYR A 378 -26.95 7.95 -28.95
C TYR A 378 -26.25 8.42 -30.23
N ASP A 379 -25.78 9.66 -30.21
CA ASP A 379 -24.92 10.26 -31.22
C ASP A 379 -23.58 10.68 -30.58
N PRO A 380 -22.48 9.95 -30.83
CA PRO A 380 -21.19 10.26 -30.22
C PRO A 380 -20.64 11.63 -30.65
N ALA A 381 -21.09 12.19 -31.78
CA ALA A 381 -20.68 13.53 -32.22
C ALA A 381 -21.32 14.65 -31.37
N ALA A 382 -22.41 14.34 -30.67
CA ALA A 382 -23.11 15.26 -29.77
C ALA A 382 -22.80 14.99 -28.27
N ASP A 383 -22.03 13.94 -27.97
CA ASP A 383 -21.69 13.53 -26.61
C ASP A 383 -20.62 14.45 -26.02
N LEU A 384 -21.02 15.27 -25.05
CA LEU A 384 -20.14 16.22 -24.40
C LEU A 384 -19.17 15.55 -23.41
N LEU A 385 -19.39 14.29 -23.02
CA LEU A 385 -18.43 13.51 -22.21
C LEU A 385 -17.25 12.99 -23.05
N LEU A 386 -17.26 13.20 -24.37
CA LEU A 386 -16.15 12.86 -25.26
C LEU A 386 -15.29 14.07 -25.65
N LEU A 387 -15.38 15.19 -24.93
CA LEU A 387 -14.58 16.39 -25.23
C LEU A 387 -13.09 16.16 -25.01
N THR A 388 -12.72 15.41 -23.97
CA THR A 388 -11.34 14.96 -23.74
C THR A 388 -10.89 14.04 -24.89
N ARG A 389 -9.67 14.26 -25.40
CA ARG A 389 -9.09 13.38 -26.42
C ARG A 389 -8.55 12.13 -25.75
N SER A 390 -9.00 10.98 -26.19
CA SER A 390 -8.61 9.67 -25.67
C SER A 390 -8.45 8.66 -26.82
N ASP A 391 -7.76 7.55 -26.56
CA ASP A 391 -7.49 6.54 -27.58
C ASP A 391 -8.80 5.92 -28.12
N ALA A 392 -9.73 5.54 -27.24
CA ALA A 392 -11.00 4.96 -27.64
C ALA A 392 -11.83 5.93 -28.49
N ARG A 393 -11.83 7.23 -28.13
CA ARG A 393 -12.50 8.26 -28.91
C ARG A 393 -11.88 8.44 -30.28
N ASP A 394 -10.57 8.62 -30.35
CA ASP A 394 -9.87 8.93 -31.59
C ASP A 394 -9.85 7.73 -32.56
N ARG A 395 -10.03 6.51 -32.03
CA ARG A 395 -10.28 5.28 -32.81
C ARG A 395 -11.74 5.10 -33.24
N GLY A 396 -12.67 5.92 -32.76
CA GLY A 396 -14.09 5.83 -33.08
C GLY A 396 -14.79 4.64 -32.42
N LEU A 397 -14.35 4.24 -31.22
CA LEU A 397 -14.94 3.12 -30.48
C LEU A 397 -16.28 3.45 -29.81
N PHE A 398 -16.62 4.74 -29.68
CA PHE A 398 -17.93 5.19 -29.25
C PHE A 398 -18.89 5.30 -30.45
N TYR A 399 -19.94 4.49 -30.45
CA TYR A 399 -20.96 4.48 -31.50
C TYR A 399 -22.34 4.08 -30.97
N ASN A 400 -23.39 4.32 -31.74
CA ASN A 400 -24.70 3.76 -31.44
C ASN A 400 -24.68 2.23 -31.65
N ASP A 401 -24.94 1.46 -30.60
CA ASP A 401 -24.86 0.00 -30.65
C ASP A 401 -26.22 -0.66 -30.33
N PRO A 402 -27.06 -0.94 -31.36
CA PRO A 402 -28.34 -1.61 -31.18
C PRO A 402 -28.23 -3.04 -30.63
N THR A 403 -27.02 -3.60 -30.56
CA THR A 403 -26.76 -4.96 -30.07
C THR A 403 -26.17 -4.98 -28.66
N TYR A 404 -26.07 -3.81 -28.00
CA TYR A 404 -25.58 -3.74 -26.64
C TYR A 404 -26.49 -4.56 -25.70
N PRO A 405 -25.94 -5.46 -24.88
CA PRO A 405 -26.75 -6.33 -24.04
C PRO A 405 -27.50 -5.53 -22.95
N PRO A 406 -28.69 -5.97 -22.53
CA PRO A 406 -29.34 -5.38 -21.36
C PRO A 406 -28.50 -5.63 -20.10
N PRO A 407 -28.65 -4.79 -19.05
CA PRO A 407 -28.00 -5.02 -17.76
C PRO A 407 -28.34 -6.39 -17.17
N PRO A 408 -27.40 -7.05 -16.48
CA PRO A 408 -27.64 -8.36 -15.85
C PRO A 408 -28.48 -8.25 -14.57
N VAL A 409 -28.56 -7.05 -13.98
CA VAL A 409 -29.30 -6.76 -12.75
C VAL A 409 -30.11 -5.46 -12.88
N GLU A 410 -31.17 -5.33 -12.08
CA GLU A 410 -32.00 -4.12 -12.06
C GLU A 410 -31.32 -2.93 -11.39
N ARG A 411 -30.50 -3.18 -10.36
CA ARG A 411 -29.77 -2.16 -9.61
C ARG A 411 -28.33 -2.61 -9.37
N PHE A 412 -27.39 -1.74 -9.72
CA PHE A 412 -25.98 -1.90 -9.45
C PHE A 412 -25.61 -1.34 -8.06
N ALA A 413 -24.51 -1.83 -7.49
CA ALA A 413 -23.93 -1.23 -6.30
C ALA A 413 -23.30 0.11 -6.66
N ASP A 414 -23.60 1.16 -5.89
CA ASP A 414 -23.07 2.50 -6.13
C ASP A 414 -21.64 2.62 -5.54
N PRO A 415 -20.73 3.40 -6.15
CA PRO A 415 -19.43 3.68 -5.58
C PRO A 415 -19.55 4.60 -4.35
N VAL A 416 -18.44 4.83 -3.65
CA VAL A 416 -18.39 5.75 -2.51
C VAL A 416 -18.69 7.17 -2.97
N LEU A 417 -19.58 7.87 -2.25
CA LEU A 417 -19.90 9.26 -2.55
C LEU A 417 -18.79 10.20 -2.02
N ASN A 418 -18.25 11.07 -2.87
CA ASN A 418 -17.24 12.07 -2.50
C ASN A 418 -17.92 13.40 -2.10
N LEU A 419 -17.72 13.81 -0.85
CA LEU A 419 -18.23 15.05 -0.25
C LEU A 419 -17.27 16.23 -0.36
N GLY A 420 -16.16 16.07 -1.09
CA GLY A 420 -15.10 17.05 -1.31
C GLY A 420 -14.21 17.31 -0.08
N PRO A 421 -13.38 18.38 -0.10
CA PRO A 421 -13.30 19.37 -1.18
C PRO A 421 -12.43 18.98 -2.37
N ASP A 422 -11.74 17.83 -2.31
CA ASP A 422 -10.77 17.46 -3.34
C ASP A 422 -11.26 16.30 -4.22
N ALA A 423 -10.70 16.24 -5.43
CA ALA A 423 -10.94 15.19 -6.41
C ALA A 423 -12.42 15.02 -6.80
N ASP A 424 -13.18 16.11 -6.83
CA ASP A 424 -14.64 16.10 -7.02
C ASP A 424 -15.10 16.91 -8.25
N ARG A 425 -14.20 17.10 -9.22
CA ARG A 425 -14.54 17.74 -10.49
C ARG A 425 -15.20 16.78 -11.46
N TYR A 426 -16.16 17.28 -12.21
CA TYR A 426 -16.89 16.48 -13.18
C TYR A 426 -17.24 17.31 -14.42
N ARG A 427 -17.54 16.65 -15.53
CA ARG A 427 -18.09 17.32 -16.70
C ARG A 427 -19.61 17.22 -16.69
N ASP A 428 -20.29 18.35 -16.75
CA ASP A 428 -21.74 18.38 -16.92
C ASP A 428 -22.10 17.84 -18.31
N PRO A 429 -22.84 16.73 -18.42
CA PRO A 429 -23.15 16.11 -19.71
C PRO A 429 -24.08 16.97 -20.60
N SER A 430 -24.77 17.97 -20.03
CA SER A 430 -25.69 18.84 -20.76
C SER A 430 -25.03 20.09 -21.33
N THR A 431 -23.98 20.59 -20.69
CA THR A 431 -23.28 21.83 -21.07
C THR A 431 -21.85 21.59 -21.56
N GLY A 432 -21.24 20.47 -21.18
CA GLY A 432 -19.84 20.15 -21.43
C GLY A 432 -18.86 20.93 -20.54
N GLU A 433 -19.37 21.78 -19.63
CA GLU A 433 -18.56 22.55 -18.69
C GLU A 433 -17.98 21.62 -17.63
N VAL A 434 -16.71 21.86 -17.27
CA VAL A 434 -16.13 21.25 -16.06
C VAL A 434 -16.59 22.05 -14.86
N ARG A 435 -17.10 21.34 -13.86
CA ARG A 435 -17.62 21.89 -12.62
C ARG A 435 -16.98 21.19 -11.44
N ASP A 436 -17.07 21.84 -10.30
CA ASP A 436 -16.50 21.42 -9.02
C ASP A 436 -17.68 21.18 -8.07
N ALA A 437 -17.84 19.94 -7.61
CA ALA A 437 -19.03 19.57 -6.86
C ALA A 437 -19.12 20.32 -5.51
N SER A 438 -17.98 20.58 -4.88
CA SER A 438 -17.89 21.33 -3.63
C SER A 438 -18.27 22.79 -3.79
N ASP A 439 -17.81 23.44 -4.87
CA ASP A 439 -18.20 24.83 -5.17
C ASP A 439 -19.71 24.97 -5.40
N GLU A 440 -20.38 23.90 -5.86
CA GLU A 440 -21.83 23.86 -6.08
C GLU A 440 -22.63 23.41 -4.85
N GLY A 441 -21.96 23.06 -3.75
CA GLY A 441 -22.58 22.51 -2.54
C GLY A 441 -23.16 21.11 -2.72
N GLY A 442 -22.66 20.38 -3.72
CA GLY A 442 -23.05 19.03 -4.07
C GLY A 442 -22.03 17.97 -3.61
N ALA A 443 -22.10 16.81 -4.26
CA ALA A 443 -21.16 15.70 -4.08
C ALA A 443 -20.87 15.09 -5.45
N ALA A 444 -19.68 14.50 -5.60
CA ALA A 444 -19.29 13.76 -6.79
C ALA A 444 -19.33 12.25 -6.49
N TYR A 445 -19.40 11.41 -7.53
CA TYR A 445 -19.21 9.98 -7.36
C TYR A 445 -17.71 9.68 -7.47
N THR A 446 -17.10 9.46 -6.31
CA THR A 446 -15.68 9.17 -6.03
C THR A 446 -14.63 10.15 -6.53
N PHE A 447 -14.12 10.05 -7.75
CA PHE A 447 -13.00 10.89 -8.17
C PHE A 447 -13.25 11.60 -9.49
N THR A 448 -12.59 12.75 -9.65
CA THR A 448 -12.46 13.44 -10.93
C THR A 448 -12.10 12.43 -12.03
N PRO A 449 -12.81 12.43 -13.19
CA PRO A 449 -12.47 11.56 -14.31
C PRO A 449 -10.99 11.60 -14.67
N HIS A 450 -10.43 10.43 -14.98
CA HIS A 450 -9.03 10.25 -15.37
C HIS A 450 -8.00 10.54 -14.27
N SER A 451 -8.43 10.59 -13.00
CA SER A 451 -7.55 10.61 -11.83
C SER A 451 -6.76 9.33 -11.64
N SER A 452 -7.29 8.20 -12.13
CA SER A 452 -6.69 6.87 -11.99
C SER A 452 -6.31 6.56 -10.54
N PRO A 453 -7.27 6.24 -9.65
CA PRO A 453 -6.97 5.86 -8.27
C PRO A 453 -6.21 4.53 -8.28
N LEU A 454 -5.04 4.50 -7.63
CA LEU A 454 -4.16 3.32 -7.56
C LEU A 454 -4.03 2.89 -6.11
N GLY A 455 -2.82 2.94 -5.53
CA GLY A 455 -2.54 2.46 -4.16
C GLY A 455 -3.54 2.92 -3.13
N LEU A 456 -4.21 1.94 -2.51
CA LEU A 456 -5.30 2.09 -1.55
C LEU A 456 -4.90 1.38 -0.26
N VAL A 457 -4.84 2.12 0.85
CA VAL A 457 -4.43 1.58 2.16
C VAL A 457 -5.32 2.09 3.28
N PHE A 458 -5.40 1.36 4.39
CA PHE A 458 -6.18 1.73 5.56
C PHE A 458 -5.33 1.68 6.83
N ASP A 459 -5.62 2.57 7.80
CA ASP A 459 -5.09 2.48 9.16
C ASP A 459 -5.74 1.32 9.94
N VAL A 460 -5.40 0.09 9.56
CA VAL A 460 -5.97 -1.13 10.15
C VAL A 460 -5.62 -1.29 11.63
N GLU A 461 -4.45 -0.80 12.05
CA GLU A 461 -3.95 -0.87 13.42
C GLU A 461 -4.53 0.25 14.32
N LYS A 462 -5.20 1.26 13.72
CA LYS A 462 -5.82 2.40 14.43
C LYS A 462 -4.83 3.23 15.24
N VAL A 463 -3.61 3.35 14.74
CA VAL A 463 -2.47 3.99 15.42
C VAL A 463 -2.30 5.46 15.06
N LEU A 464 -3.03 5.94 14.06
CA LEU A 464 -3.01 7.35 13.68
C LEU A 464 -3.77 8.24 14.69
N ALA A 465 -3.53 9.54 14.57
CA ALA A 465 -4.27 10.56 15.32
C ALA A 465 -5.79 10.40 15.11
N PRO A 466 -6.63 10.87 16.06
CA PRO A 466 -8.08 10.68 16.00
C PRO A 466 -8.75 11.07 14.68
N GLU A 467 -8.20 12.05 13.96
CA GLU A 467 -8.68 12.54 12.66
C GLU A 467 -8.38 11.63 11.46
N PHE A 468 -7.52 10.62 11.61
CA PHE A 468 -7.14 9.67 10.56
C PHE A 468 -7.40 8.21 10.98
N ARG A 469 -7.95 8.02 12.19
CA ARG A 469 -7.92 6.73 12.87
C ARG A 469 -8.88 5.74 12.21
N GLY A 470 -8.30 4.69 11.63
CA GLY A 470 -9.09 3.69 10.91
C GLY A 470 -9.53 4.11 9.51
N ASP A 471 -9.08 5.28 9.05
CA ASP A 471 -9.45 5.83 7.75
C ASP A 471 -8.62 5.23 6.61
N GLY A 472 -9.08 5.48 5.39
CA GLY A 472 -8.43 5.06 4.17
C GLY A 472 -7.61 6.18 3.52
N PHE A 473 -6.64 5.80 2.71
CA PHE A 473 -5.84 6.71 1.89
C PHE A 473 -5.71 6.13 0.48
N VAL A 474 -5.73 7.00 -0.53
CA VAL A 474 -5.64 6.60 -1.93
C VAL A 474 -4.73 7.52 -2.72
N LEU A 475 -3.95 6.95 -3.63
CA LEU A 475 -3.05 7.68 -4.55
C LEU A 475 -3.75 8.02 -5.87
N ARG A 476 -3.45 9.19 -6.44
CA ARG A 476 -3.87 9.59 -7.81
C ARG A 476 -2.65 9.96 -8.65
N ILE A 477 -2.64 9.52 -9.92
CA ILE A 477 -1.49 9.66 -10.84
C ILE A 477 -1.76 10.56 -12.06
N GLY A 478 -3.01 10.85 -12.42
CA GLY A 478 -3.44 11.77 -13.50
C GLY A 478 -2.40 12.24 -14.56
N GLY A 479 -1.61 13.25 -14.21
CA GLY A 479 -0.69 14.01 -15.07
C GLY A 479 0.42 13.23 -15.78
N ASP A 480 1.25 12.46 -15.08
CA ASP A 480 2.40 11.78 -15.70
C ASP A 480 1.98 10.58 -16.57
N CYS A 481 0.90 9.88 -16.22
CA CYS A 481 0.54 8.63 -16.92
C CYS A 481 -0.26 8.86 -18.20
N CYS A 482 -1.16 9.84 -18.25
CA CYS A 482 -2.19 9.88 -19.30
C CYS A 482 -2.52 11.27 -19.85
N ASN A 483 -2.25 12.37 -19.12
CA ASN A 483 -2.66 13.74 -19.50
C ASN A 483 -4.18 13.93 -19.73
N LEU A 484 -4.99 12.88 -19.53
CA LEU A 484 -6.44 12.88 -19.76
C LEU A 484 -7.19 13.73 -18.73
N ILE A 485 -6.62 13.89 -17.54
CA ILE A 485 -7.16 14.74 -16.47
C ILE A 485 -7.00 16.24 -16.74
N ASN A 486 -6.04 16.65 -17.57
CA ASN A 486 -5.71 18.07 -17.80
C ASN A 486 -6.91 18.97 -18.14
N PRO A 487 -7.91 18.55 -18.93
CA PRO A 487 -9.11 19.35 -19.20
C PRO A 487 -9.95 19.68 -17.96
N PHE A 488 -9.84 18.90 -16.89
CA PHE A 488 -10.54 19.14 -15.62
C PHE A 488 -9.84 20.18 -14.76
N ASN A 489 -8.55 20.42 -15.01
CA ASN A 489 -7.69 21.34 -14.23
C ASN A 489 -7.73 21.02 -12.72
N ASP A 490 -8.00 19.77 -12.39
CA ASP A 490 -7.99 19.27 -11.02
C ASP A 490 -6.54 18.97 -10.64
N PRO A 491 -6.09 19.29 -9.41
CA PRO A 491 -4.78 18.83 -8.95
C PRO A 491 -4.70 17.30 -8.99
N ASP A 492 -3.50 16.75 -9.15
CA ASP A 492 -3.23 15.31 -9.21
C ASP A 492 -1.86 14.99 -8.57
N GLU A 493 -1.36 13.77 -8.80
CA GLU A 493 -0.07 13.30 -8.31
C GLU A 493 0.04 13.45 -6.79
N ASP A 494 -0.97 12.93 -6.10
CA ASP A 494 -1.25 13.22 -4.71
C ASP A 494 -1.69 11.99 -3.90
N LEU A 495 -1.67 12.19 -2.58
CA LEU A 495 -2.22 11.29 -1.59
C LEU A 495 -3.48 11.93 -0.99
N ILE A 496 -4.61 11.24 -1.14
CA ILE A 496 -5.92 11.64 -0.63
C ILE A 496 -6.20 10.87 0.66
N HIS A 497 -6.59 11.57 1.72
CA HIS A 497 -7.24 10.99 2.89
C HIS A 497 -8.74 10.85 2.64
N MET A 498 -9.28 9.68 2.98
CA MET A 498 -10.70 9.33 2.88
C MET A 498 -11.30 9.16 4.28
N ASP A 499 -11.90 10.23 4.80
CA ASP A 499 -12.69 10.19 6.05
C ASP A 499 -14.06 9.55 5.74
N LEU A 500 -14.14 8.23 5.99
CA LEU A 500 -15.22 7.36 5.55
C LEU A 500 -16.34 7.28 6.59
N GLU A 501 -17.56 7.55 6.14
CA GLU A 501 -18.78 7.38 6.92
C GLU A 501 -19.71 6.36 6.26
N LYS A 502 -20.13 5.35 7.02
CA LYS A 502 -21.12 4.37 6.56
C LYS A 502 -22.52 4.99 6.63
N VAL A 503 -23.19 5.11 5.48
CA VAL A 503 -24.54 5.67 5.37
C VAL A 503 -25.46 4.70 4.63
N GLY A 504 -26.46 4.18 5.35
CA GLY A 504 -27.38 3.20 4.80
C GLY A 504 -26.69 1.89 4.41
N ASP A 505 -26.77 1.53 3.13
CA ASP A 505 -26.15 0.35 2.53
C ASP A 505 -24.88 0.69 1.74
N ASN A 506 -24.29 1.87 1.93
CA ASN A 506 -23.03 2.26 1.30
C ASN A 506 -22.17 3.19 2.18
N TYR A 507 -21.10 3.74 1.60
CA TYR A 507 -20.24 4.74 2.22
C TYR A 507 -20.30 6.09 1.48
N GLN A 508 -20.06 7.14 2.25
CA GLN A 508 -19.64 8.45 1.75
C GLN A 508 -18.28 8.77 2.36
N ALA A 509 -17.51 9.64 1.72
CA ALA A 509 -16.21 10.07 2.21
C ALA A 509 -16.00 11.56 2.01
N ARG A 510 -15.41 12.22 3.00
CA ARG A 510 -14.76 13.51 2.80
C ARG A 510 -13.35 13.25 2.27
N MET A 511 -13.08 13.69 1.04
CA MET A 511 -11.81 13.48 0.37
C MET A 511 -10.94 14.73 0.54
N THR A 512 -9.73 14.59 1.08
CA THR A 512 -8.83 15.72 1.27
C THR A 512 -7.39 15.37 0.88
N ARG A 513 -6.77 16.20 0.06
CA ARG A 513 -5.35 16.07 -0.32
C ARG A 513 -4.46 16.38 0.89
N ILE A 514 -3.52 15.48 1.16
CA ILE A 514 -2.58 15.65 2.30
C ILE A 514 -1.12 15.75 1.85
N VAL A 515 -0.76 15.20 0.69
CA VAL A 515 0.56 15.33 0.06
C VAL A 515 0.35 15.49 -1.44
N GLU A 516 1.17 16.29 -2.10
CA GLU A 516 1.12 16.49 -3.55
C GLU A 516 2.51 16.50 -4.18
N GLY A 517 2.57 16.39 -5.51
CA GLY A 517 3.80 16.51 -6.27
C GLY A 517 4.59 15.21 -6.38
N PHE A 518 3.91 14.07 -6.27
CA PHE A 518 4.48 12.79 -6.70
C PHE A 518 4.74 12.79 -8.22
N SER A 519 5.49 11.80 -8.69
CA SER A 519 5.74 11.53 -10.11
C SER A 519 5.33 10.10 -10.43
N GLY A 520 4.03 9.90 -10.56
CA GLY A 520 3.39 8.61 -10.74
C GLY A 520 3.44 7.70 -9.53
N PRO A 521 2.79 8.08 -8.42
CA PRO A 521 2.63 7.22 -7.27
C PRO A 521 1.72 6.04 -7.68
N ILE A 522 2.14 4.82 -7.36
CA ILE A 522 1.47 3.60 -7.87
C ILE A 522 0.92 2.70 -6.76
N ASP A 523 1.59 2.65 -5.62
CA ASP A 523 1.19 1.78 -4.51
C ASP A 523 1.69 2.33 -3.17
N ALA A 524 1.05 1.90 -2.08
CA ALA A 524 1.38 2.35 -0.74
C ALA A 524 1.28 1.24 0.32
N GLU A 525 1.91 1.45 1.48
CA GLU A 525 1.78 0.58 2.65
C GLU A 525 1.88 1.40 3.95
N ILE A 526 1.18 0.98 5.02
CA ILE A 526 1.19 1.68 6.32
C ILE A 526 1.95 0.86 7.36
N ILE A 527 2.92 1.51 8.03
CA ILE A 527 3.59 0.98 9.23
C ILE A 527 3.56 2.04 10.31
N GLY A 528 2.90 1.74 11.43
CA GLY A 528 2.74 2.71 12.51
C GLY A 528 2.05 3.98 12.00
N ASN A 529 2.64 5.14 12.26
CA ASN A 529 2.13 6.43 11.79
C ASN A 529 2.70 6.88 10.44
N LYS A 530 3.24 5.95 9.63
CA LYS A 530 3.91 6.26 8.38
C LYS A 530 3.22 5.55 7.22
N ILE A 531 3.03 6.28 6.13
CA ILE A 531 2.63 5.75 4.83
C ILE A 531 3.87 5.74 3.94
N TYR A 532 4.21 4.59 3.39
CA TYR A 532 5.28 4.41 2.43
C TYR A 532 4.70 4.36 1.02
N VAL A 533 5.08 5.30 0.16
CA VAL A 533 4.56 5.42 -1.21
C VAL A 533 5.68 5.11 -2.20
N ILE A 534 5.40 4.24 -3.17
CA ILE A 534 6.31 3.98 -4.29
C ILE A 534 5.83 4.67 -5.56
N GLU A 535 6.79 5.13 -6.36
CA GLU A 535 6.55 5.71 -7.68
C GLU A 535 6.95 4.77 -8.81
N TRP A 536 6.10 4.66 -9.81
CA TRP A 536 6.37 3.91 -11.04
C TRP A 536 7.16 4.72 -12.06
N SER A 537 6.86 6.02 -12.19
CA SER A 537 7.52 6.94 -13.12
C SER A 537 8.58 7.82 -12.43
N GLY A 538 9.17 8.75 -13.18
CA GLY A 538 10.15 9.71 -12.67
C GLY A 538 11.40 9.08 -12.03
N GLY A 539 11.69 9.55 -10.80
CA GLY A 539 12.80 9.11 -9.96
C GLY A 539 12.68 7.68 -9.46
N ARG A 540 11.44 7.15 -9.42
CA ARG A 540 11.08 5.89 -8.75
C ARG A 540 11.37 5.96 -7.25
N GLY A 541 10.94 7.03 -6.59
CA GLY A 541 11.17 7.20 -5.17
C GLY A 541 10.33 6.23 -4.34
N LEU A 542 10.91 5.75 -3.24
CA LEU A 542 10.19 5.34 -2.05
C LEU A 542 10.13 6.54 -1.12
N TRP A 543 8.93 7.04 -0.87
CA TRP A 543 8.66 8.18 -0.01
C TRP A 543 8.06 7.70 1.30
N GLU A 544 8.51 8.29 2.41
CA GLU A 544 7.93 8.12 3.73
C GLU A 544 7.11 9.37 4.07
N ILE A 545 5.82 9.19 4.30
CA ILE A 545 4.88 10.21 4.73
C ILE A 545 4.57 9.94 6.20
N THR A 546 5.08 10.78 7.09
CA THR A 546 4.80 10.67 8.53
C THR A 546 3.58 11.51 8.86
N LEU A 547 2.52 10.83 9.33
CA LEU A 547 1.29 11.44 9.81
C LEU A 547 1.35 11.64 11.34
N PRO A 548 0.55 12.54 11.93
CA PRO A 548 0.42 12.61 13.37
C PRO A 548 -0.08 11.25 13.89
N GLY A 549 0.73 10.62 14.75
CA GLY A 549 0.32 9.41 15.47
C GLY A 549 -0.71 9.75 16.54
N SER A 550 -1.37 8.73 17.09
CA SER A 550 -2.13 8.92 18.31
C SER A 550 -1.18 9.46 19.37
N SER A 551 -1.35 10.72 19.78
CA SER A 551 -0.65 11.25 20.94
C SER A 551 -1.12 10.43 22.13
N ALA A 552 -0.39 9.37 22.47
CA ALA A 552 -0.27 8.99 23.85
C ALA A 552 0.32 10.23 24.52
N THR A 553 -0.50 11.00 25.25
CA THR A 553 0.04 11.87 26.30
C THR A 553 1.05 11.03 27.05
N ALA A 554 2.31 11.42 27.01
CA ALA A 554 3.45 10.64 27.50
C ALA A 554 3.09 9.90 28.81
N VAL A 555 2.91 8.59 28.68
CA VAL A 555 3.09 7.63 29.76
C VAL A 555 4.05 6.62 29.18
N GLU A 556 5.18 6.45 29.85
CA GLU A 556 6.25 5.51 29.51
C GLU A 556 5.68 4.14 29.14
N GLU A 557 6.36 3.43 28.22
CA GLU A 557 6.05 2.06 27.84
C GLU A 557 5.73 1.20 29.08
N GLU A 558 4.46 0.81 29.24
CA GLU A 558 4.11 -0.28 30.14
C GLU A 558 3.83 -1.53 29.32
N SER A 559 4.76 -2.48 29.48
CA SER A 559 4.59 -3.90 29.20
C SER A 559 3.17 -4.37 29.49
N SER A 560 2.65 -5.26 28.64
CA SER A 560 1.44 -6.05 28.79
C SER A 560 1.44 -6.91 30.07
N SER A 561 1.36 -6.24 31.23
CA SER A 561 1.18 -6.89 32.52
C SER A 561 -0.30 -7.26 32.66
N VAL A 562 -0.54 -8.49 33.12
CA VAL A 562 -1.87 -8.92 33.57
C VAL A 562 -2.26 -8.00 34.73
N PRO A 563 -3.47 -7.41 34.74
CA PRO A 563 -3.88 -6.51 35.82
C PRO A 563 -3.74 -7.17 37.19
N ASP A 564 -3.06 -6.51 38.12
CA ASP A 564 -2.91 -6.98 39.51
C ASP A 564 -4.24 -6.90 40.32
N GLY A 565 -5.31 -6.35 39.74
CA GLY A 565 -6.59 -6.12 40.40
C GLY A 565 -7.74 -5.81 39.46
N TYR A 566 -8.88 -5.44 40.05
CA TYR A 566 -10.06 -4.98 39.30
C TYR A 566 -10.09 -3.45 39.29
N ALA A 567 -10.51 -2.87 38.17
CA ALA A 567 -10.68 -1.43 38.04
C ALA A 567 -11.84 -1.13 37.08
N LEU A 568 -12.60 -0.05 37.33
CA LEU A 568 -13.61 0.46 36.40
C LEU A 568 -13.18 1.84 35.92
N ALA A 569 -13.02 2.03 34.61
CA ALA A 569 -12.62 3.31 34.03
C ALA A 569 -13.83 4.24 33.83
N GLN A 570 -13.55 5.54 33.66
CA GLN A 570 -14.55 6.50 33.23
C GLN A 570 -14.94 6.23 31.77
N ASN A 571 -16.24 6.18 31.50
CA ASN A 571 -16.74 5.94 30.15
C ASN A 571 -16.32 7.08 29.19
N TYR A 572 -16.06 6.76 27.92
CA TYR A 572 -15.71 7.74 26.90
C TYR A 572 -16.47 7.48 25.59
N PRO A 573 -17.07 8.50 24.94
CA PRO A 573 -17.19 9.88 25.44
C PRO A 573 -18.14 10.00 26.66
N ASN A 574 -17.99 11.06 27.46
CA ASN A 574 -18.92 11.46 28.51
C ASN A 574 -18.93 12.99 28.66
N PRO A 575 -20.04 13.70 28.34
CA PRO A 575 -21.31 13.16 27.89
C PRO A 575 -21.25 12.48 26.52
N PHE A 576 -22.18 11.55 26.24
CA PHE A 576 -22.28 10.85 24.95
C PHE A 576 -23.64 11.07 24.29
N ASN A 577 -23.73 10.96 22.95
CA ASN A 577 -24.95 11.21 22.18
C ASN A 577 -25.55 9.96 21.49
N SER A 578 -24.72 8.95 21.17
CA SER A 578 -25.13 7.73 20.45
C SER A 578 -24.62 6.45 21.12
N ASN A 579 -23.34 6.38 21.43
CA ASN A 579 -22.72 5.28 22.17
C ASN A 579 -21.61 5.79 23.10
N THR A 580 -21.24 4.98 24.07
CA THR A 580 -20.07 5.21 24.92
C THR A 580 -19.40 3.90 25.26
N THR A 581 -18.08 3.90 25.35
CA THR A 581 -17.28 2.75 25.76
C THR A 581 -16.97 2.83 27.25
N ILE A 582 -17.16 1.71 27.95
CA ILE A 582 -16.80 1.53 29.35
C ILE A 582 -15.67 0.50 29.41
N ALA A 583 -14.47 0.96 29.74
CA ALA A 583 -13.31 0.10 30.00
C ALA A 583 -13.28 -0.37 31.46
N TYR A 584 -12.87 -1.62 31.68
CA TYR A 584 -12.68 -2.20 33.01
C TYR A 584 -11.62 -3.30 33.00
N GLU A 585 -11.04 -3.55 34.17
CA GLU A 585 -10.00 -4.54 34.39
C GLU A 585 -10.50 -5.67 35.29
N VAL A 586 -10.06 -6.87 34.98
CA VAL A 586 -10.37 -8.10 35.71
C VAL A 586 -9.05 -8.66 36.22
N GLY A 587 -8.84 -8.67 37.53
CA GLY A 587 -7.58 -9.15 38.13
C GLY A 587 -7.50 -10.66 38.36
N GLY A 588 -8.56 -11.41 38.03
CA GLY A 588 -8.62 -12.85 38.24
C GLY A 588 -9.87 -13.47 37.62
N GLU A 589 -9.78 -14.76 37.24
CA GLU A 589 -10.89 -15.47 36.61
C GLU A 589 -12.12 -15.53 37.52
N GLY A 590 -13.28 -15.06 37.03
CA GLY A 590 -14.50 -15.00 37.83
C GLY A 590 -15.71 -14.48 37.08
N LEU A 591 -16.88 -14.56 37.71
CA LEU A 591 -18.10 -13.92 37.20
C LEU A 591 -17.96 -12.41 37.33
N VAL A 592 -18.15 -11.70 36.22
CA VAL A 592 -18.10 -10.25 36.11
C VAL A 592 -19.47 -9.74 35.64
N GLU A 593 -20.01 -8.78 36.38
CA GLU A 593 -21.29 -8.14 36.08
C GLU A 593 -21.06 -6.63 35.89
N LEU A 594 -21.44 -6.09 34.74
CA LEU A 594 -21.46 -4.65 34.49
C LEU A 594 -22.87 -4.20 34.17
N THR A 595 -23.48 -3.43 35.07
CA THR A 595 -24.89 -3.04 34.99
C THR A 595 -25.06 -1.53 35.00
N VAL A 596 -25.93 -1.02 34.13
CA VAL A 596 -26.34 0.40 34.08
C VAL A 596 -27.65 0.59 34.86
N TYR A 597 -27.70 1.66 35.65
CA TYR A 597 -28.81 2.11 36.48
C TYR A 597 -29.16 3.56 36.15
N ASN A 598 -30.43 3.94 36.34
CA ASN A 598 -30.82 5.35 36.30
C ASN A 598 -30.52 6.06 37.63
N ALA A 599 -30.74 7.38 37.67
CA ALA A 599 -30.53 8.21 38.87
C ALA A 599 -31.39 7.80 40.09
N ALA A 600 -32.46 7.01 39.90
CA ALA A 600 -33.27 6.46 40.99
C ALA A 600 -32.78 5.08 41.47
N GLY A 601 -31.65 4.58 40.96
CA GLY A 601 -31.11 3.26 41.27
C GLY A 601 -31.87 2.10 40.62
N GLN A 602 -32.74 2.37 39.65
CA GLN A 602 -33.43 1.31 38.90
C GLN A 602 -32.51 0.80 37.81
N LYS A 603 -32.40 -0.53 37.71
CA LYS A 603 -31.63 -1.19 36.64
C LYS A 603 -32.21 -0.87 35.27
N ILE A 604 -31.33 -0.49 34.35
CA ILE A 604 -31.62 -0.15 32.96
C ILE A 604 -31.18 -1.26 32.02
N ARG A 605 -29.92 -1.71 32.15
CA ARG A 605 -29.35 -2.72 31.26
C ARG A 605 -28.19 -3.46 31.91
N ASP A 606 -28.12 -4.76 31.72
CA ASP A 606 -26.90 -5.53 31.97
C ASP A 606 -26.05 -5.51 30.68
N LEU A 607 -24.84 -4.95 30.76
CA LEU A 607 -23.90 -4.86 29.64
C LEU A 607 -23.01 -6.10 29.56
N VAL A 608 -22.65 -6.64 30.73
CA VAL A 608 -21.81 -7.83 30.88
C VAL A 608 -22.37 -8.68 32.01
N GLN A 609 -22.47 -9.98 31.78
CA GLN A 609 -22.83 -10.97 32.80
C GLN A 609 -22.18 -12.31 32.43
N ASP A 610 -20.85 -12.37 32.50
CA ASP A 610 -20.07 -13.52 32.00
C ASP A 610 -18.88 -13.86 32.90
N ARG A 611 -18.34 -15.08 32.76
CA ARG A 611 -17.09 -15.48 33.42
C ARG A 611 -15.91 -15.08 32.55
N LEU A 612 -15.13 -14.11 33.02
CA LEU A 612 -13.98 -13.56 32.31
C LEU A 612 -12.68 -14.01 32.96
N ALA A 613 -11.63 -14.16 32.15
CA ALA A 613 -10.26 -14.36 32.63
C ALA A 613 -9.65 -13.03 33.11
N ALA A 614 -8.45 -13.06 33.68
CA ALA A 614 -7.75 -11.82 34.03
C ALA A 614 -7.34 -11.06 32.75
N GLY A 615 -7.59 -9.76 32.69
CA GLY A 615 -7.32 -8.94 31.51
C GLY A 615 -8.05 -7.59 31.50
N HIS A 616 -7.79 -6.80 30.46
CA HIS A 616 -8.47 -5.54 30.19
C HIS A 616 -9.63 -5.78 29.22
N TYR A 617 -10.78 -5.19 29.51
CA TYR A 617 -12.02 -5.40 28.79
C TYR A 617 -12.72 -4.06 28.49
N GLU A 618 -13.44 -4.02 27.39
CA GLU A 618 -14.27 -2.88 27.00
C GLU A 618 -15.66 -3.35 26.59
N VAL A 619 -16.68 -2.55 26.90
CA VAL A 619 -18.05 -2.78 26.43
C VAL A 619 -18.73 -1.47 26.09
N GLN A 620 -19.54 -1.48 25.03
CA GLN A 620 -20.28 -0.30 24.59
C GLN A 620 -21.70 -0.27 25.16
N TRP A 621 -22.17 0.93 25.54
CA TRP A 621 -23.57 1.20 25.80
C TRP A 621 -24.12 2.22 24.80
N ASP A 622 -25.26 1.90 24.20
CA ASP A 622 -25.95 2.64 23.12
C ASP A 622 -27.14 3.49 23.63
N GLY A 623 -27.26 3.68 24.95
CA GLY A 623 -28.39 4.39 25.55
C GLY A 623 -29.74 3.65 25.43
N ARG A 624 -29.75 2.31 25.35
CA ARG A 624 -30.97 1.49 25.38
C ARG A 624 -31.10 0.64 26.64
N ASP A 625 -32.33 0.32 27.02
CA ASP A 625 -32.66 -0.63 28.09
C ASP A 625 -32.58 -2.10 27.61
N ASP A 626 -32.74 -3.07 28.52
CA ASP A 626 -32.75 -4.51 28.20
C ASP A 626 -33.82 -4.94 27.17
N ARG A 627 -34.82 -4.08 26.89
CA ARG A 627 -35.86 -4.33 25.88
C ARG A 627 -35.56 -3.64 24.55
N GLY A 628 -34.35 -3.10 24.37
CA GLY A 628 -33.92 -2.40 23.17
C GLY A 628 -34.53 -1.00 23.00
N ARG A 629 -35.22 -0.46 24.02
CA ARG A 629 -35.86 0.86 23.95
C ARG A 629 -34.88 1.93 24.39
N ALA A 630 -34.82 3.03 23.64
CA ALA A 630 -33.97 4.16 23.98
C ALA A 630 -34.41 4.80 25.31
N VAL A 631 -33.46 5.04 26.21
CA VAL A 631 -33.72 5.74 27.48
C VAL A 631 -33.63 7.26 27.32
N ALA A 632 -34.11 8.04 28.29
CA ALA A 632 -34.12 9.50 28.22
C ALA A 632 -32.72 10.11 28.41
N SER A 633 -32.47 11.31 27.90
CA SER A 633 -31.25 12.06 28.21
C SER A 633 -31.15 12.32 29.71
N GLY A 634 -29.96 12.23 30.28
CA GLY A 634 -29.73 12.38 31.71
C GLY A 634 -28.53 11.60 32.21
N THR A 635 -28.32 11.67 33.53
CA THR A 635 -27.23 10.95 34.21
C THR A 635 -27.66 9.54 34.58
N TYR A 636 -26.80 8.58 34.26
CA TYR A 636 -26.89 7.17 34.62
C TYR A 636 -25.67 6.78 35.44
N ILE A 637 -25.77 5.65 36.16
CA ILE A 637 -24.69 5.07 36.95
C ILE A 637 -24.43 3.68 36.38
N TYR A 638 -23.19 3.34 36.11
CA TYR A 638 -22.79 1.99 35.77
C TYR A 638 -21.93 1.41 36.89
N GLN A 639 -22.10 0.13 37.17
CA GLN A 639 -21.47 -0.56 38.29
C GLN A 639 -20.86 -1.87 37.82
N LEU A 640 -19.59 -2.06 38.14
CA LEU A 640 -18.85 -3.30 37.95
C LEU A 640 -18.87 -4.09 39.25
N THR A 641 -19.25 -5.36 39.18
CA THR A 641 -19.19 -6.31 40.30
C THR A 641 -18.40 -7.54 39.88
N ALA A 642 -17.38 -7.91 40.64
CA ALA A 642 -16.58 -9.11 40.40
C ALA A 642 -16.14 -9.73 41.74
N GLY A 643 -16.79 -10.82 42.16
CA GLY A 643 -16.56 -11.42 43.48
C GLY A 643 -16.87 -10.44 44.62
N ASN A 644 -15.84 -10.03 45.37
CA ASN A 644 -15.95 -9.04 46.45
C ASN A 644 -15.68 -7.59 45.99
N TYR A 645 -15.31 -7.40 44.73
CA TYR A 645 -15.05 -6.07 44.15
C TYR A 645 -16.36 -5.44 43.67
N GLN A 646 -16.58 -4.17 44.01
CA GLN A 646 -17.68 -3.37 43.49
C GLN A 646 -17.23 -1.91 43.32
N GLU A 647 -17.33 -1.39 42.10
CA GLU A 647 -17.06 0.02 41.78
C GLU A 647 -18.19 0.58 40.94
N SER A 648 -18.51 1.87 41.09
CA SER A 648 -19.55 2.54 40.32
C SER A 648 -19.11 3.91 39.84
N ARG A 649 -19.51 4.27 38.63
CA ARG A 649 -19.22 5.55 38.00
C ARG A 649 -20.47 6.10 37.31
N SER A 650 -20.49 7.40 37.10
CA SER A 650 -21.62 8.10 36.48
C SER A 650 -21.30 8.50 35.04
N LEU A 651 -22.31 8.39 34.17
CA LEU A 651 -22.22 8.78 32.77
C LEU A 651 -23.44 9.60 32.34
N THR A 652 -23.26 10.50 31.37
CA THR A 652 -24.32 11.43 30.93
C THR A 652 -24.69 11.19 29.48
N LEU A 653 -25.94 10.81 29.22
CA LEU A 653 -26.52 10.69 27.87
C LEU A 653 -27.14 12.03 27.46
N LEU A 654 -26.72 12.56 26.30
CA LEU A 654 -27.34 13.67 25.59
C LEU A 654 -28.11 13.11 24.38
N LYS A 655 -29.24 13.73 24.04
CA LYS A 655 -29.94 13.45 22.78
C LYS A 655 -30.15 14.75 22.03
#